data_AF-A0A974HHB8-F1
#
_entry.id   AF-A0A974HHB8-F1
#
_cell.length_a   1.000
_cell.length_b   1.000
_cell.length_c   1.000
_cell.angle_alpha   90.00
_cell.angle_beta   90.00
_cell.angle_gamma   90.00
#
_symmetry.space_group_name_H-M   'P 1'
#
loop_
_entity.id
_entity.type
_entity.pdbx_description
1 polymer ?
#
loop_
_entity_poly.entity_id
_entity_poly.type
_entity_poly.pdbx_seq_one_letter_code
_entity_poly.pdbx_strand_id
1 'polypeptide(L)'
;MAEGGGSVQRLRRQLESNSFQAEQYVKLLSQQSDGDRDLQEHRQRIQSLADETAQSLKRNVYQNYRQFIETAKEISYLEGEMYQLSHILTEQKSIMESVTQALLYTDRSEAARELQTAFPKEAEEGKVRNLTTLLEKVEGCKNLLETPGRYLVYNGDLTEFDVDNMALIQKVHAFLMNDCLLIATSVPNRRGIYKYNALHNLDDLAVVNVKENPPMKDMFKILMFPESRIFQAENAKIKKEWLEILEQTKKNKALNEKQKQEETTPQLPVVPEIPANPFIDEDGTFDEVEVDLTIDWIQELPEDLDVCIAQRNFEGAVDLLDKLNSYLEDKPLTHPVKELKSKVDERVRQLTDVLVFELSPDRSLRGGPKATRRAVSQLVRLGQSTKACELFLKNQAAAVQTAIRQLRIEGATLLYIHKLCNVFFTSLLETAKEFEMDFAENHGCYSAFIVWSRLALKMFVDAFSKQVFDSKESLSTVAECVKVAKEHCKQLSEIGLDLTFILHTLLVKDIKAALQSYKDIVIEATKHRNSEEMWRRMNLMTPEVLGKLREEMRNCGINNFDQYTGDDCWVNISYTIVAFTKQTMAFLEEALKLYFPELHMVLLECLMEIILVAIQHVDYSLRCEQESEKKAFIRQNASFLYENVLVVVEKRFEEGVGKPAKQLQELRNSSRLVRVNPESTTSVV
;
A
#
# COMPACT_ATOMS: atom_id res chain seq x y z
N MET A 1 -50.17 -10.70 42.69
CA MET A 1 -49.11 -10.08 41.85
C MET A 1 -49.66 -9.41 40.56
N ALA A 2 -50.96 -9.11 40.44
CA ALA A 2 -51.53 -8.49 39.23
C ALA A 2 -51.85 -6.98 39.35
N GLU A 3 -51.74 -6.36 40.54
CA GLU A 3 -52.08 -4.94 40.73
C GLU A 3 -50.91 -3.96 40.53
N GLY A 4 -49.66 -4.43 40.48
CA GLY A 4 -48.47 -3.56 40.40
C GLY A 4 -48.11 -3.03 39.01
N GLY A 5 -48.55 -3.68 37.94
CA GLY A 5 -48.19 -3.29 36.56
C GLY A 5 -48.97 -2.08 36.03
N GLY A 6 -50.21 -1.89 36.51
CA GLY A 6 -51.08 -0.79 36.08
C GLY A 6 -50.68 0.58 36.64
N SER A 7 -50.04 0.62 37.81
CA SER A 7 -49.58 1.86 38.44
C SER A 7 -48.34 2.43 37.75
N VAL A 8 -47.38 1.59 37.35
CA VAL A 8 -46.14 2.00 36.67
C VAL A 8 -46.43 2.54 35.26
N GLN A 9 -47.33 1.90 34.49
CA GLN A 9 -47.72 2.39 33.17
C GLN A 9 -48.53 3.70 33.23
N ARG A 10 -49.36 3.90 34.26
CA ARG A 10 -50.06 5.17 34.50
C ARG A 10 -49.07 6.28 34.88
N LEU A 11 -48.11 5.98 35.75
CA LEU A 11 -47.03 6.91 36.13
C LEU A 11 -46.22 7.34 34.91
N ARG A 12 -45.83 6.38 34.07
CA ARG A 12 -45.10 6.63 32.82
C ARG A 12 -45.87 7.55 31.87
N ARG A 13 -47.17 7.28 31.62
CA ARG A 13 -48.02 8.14 30.76
C ARG A 13 -48.24 9.55 31.32
N GLN A 14 -48.29 9.71 32.64
CA GLN A 14 -48.39 11.04 33.27
C GLN A 14 -47.10 11.84 33.10
N LEU A 15 -45.94 11.20 33.26
CA LEU A 15 -44.62 11.82 33.09
C LEU A 15 -44.25 12.11 31.62
N GLU A 16 -44.73 11.30 30.67
CA GLU A 16 -44.52 11.49 29.23
C GLU A 16 -45.44 12.57 28.60
N SER A 17 -46.33 13.20 29.39
CA SER A 17 -47.25 14.22 28.86
C SER A 17 -46.54 15.56 28.59
N ASN A 18 -46.79 16.15 27.41
CA ASN A 18 -46.15 17.42 26.99
C ASN A 18 -46.52 18.64 27.87
N SER A 19 -47.50 18.52 28.76
CA SER A 19 -47.96 19.57 29.68
C SER A 19 -47.63 19.27 31.15
N PHE A 20 -46.66 18.39 31.41
CA PHE A 20 -46.30 17.99 32.77
C PHE A 20 -45.67 19.14 33.57
N GLN A 21 -46.17 19.40 34.78
CA GLN A 21 -45.61 20.38 35.72
C GLN A 21 -45.14 19.69 37.00
N ALA A 22 -43.82 19.65 37.21
CA ALA A 22 -43.19 18.92 38.31
C ALA A 22 -43.65 19.41 39.70
N GLU A 23 -43.80 20.72 39.88
CA GLU A 23 -44.19 21.30 41.17
C GLU A 23 -45.63 20.94 41.57
N GLN A 24 -46.57 20.95 40.61
CA GLN A 24 -47.96 20.56 40.85
C GLN A 24 -48.08 19.06 41.14
N TYR A 25 -47.30 18.25 40.42
CA TYR A 25 -47.25 16.80 40.60
C TYR A 25 -46.74 16.41 42.00
N VAL A 26 -45.64 17.00 42.47
CA VAL A 26 -45.09 16.76 43.82
C VAL A 26 -46.06 17.25 44.89
N LYS A 27 -46.76 18.37 44.66
CA LYS A 27 -47.76 18.90 45.58
C LYS A 27 -48.98 17.99 45.73
N LEU A 28 -49.47 17.41 44.62
CA LEU A 28 -50.55 16.43 44.63
C LEU A 28 -50.11 15.12 45.31
N LEU A 29 -48.88 14.66 45.05
CA LEU A 29 -48.31 13.47 45.64
C LEU A 29 -48.17 13.61 47.16
N SER A 30 -47.71 14.77 47.63
CA SER A 30 -47.59 15.06 49.07
C SER A 30 -48.93 15.21 49.78
N GLN A 31 -50.00 15.58 49.07
CA GLN A 31 -51.36 15.67 49.64
C GLN A 31 -52.07 14.31 49.72
N GLN A 32 -51.67 13.35 48.89
CA GLN A 32 -52.26 12.00 48.85
C GLN A 32 -51.49 10.96 49.67
N SER A 33 -50.28 11.29 50.14
CA SER A 33 -49.41 10.36 50.88
C SER A 33 -49.52 10.62 52.39
N ASP A 34 -49.99 9.64 53.15
CA ASP A 34 -50.21 9.77 54.61
C ASP A 34 -48.93 9.49 55.45
N GLY A 35 -47.78 9.21 54.83
CA GLY A 35 -46.52 8.98 55.54
C GLY A 35 -45.24 9.03 54.70
N ASP A 36 -44.10 9.24 55.38
CA ASP A 36 -42.74 9.33 54.78
C ASP A 36 -42.35 8.05 54.00
N ARG A 37 -42.83 6.89 54.46
CA ARG A 37 -42.57 5.60 53.82
C ARG A 37 -43.16 5.52 52.40
N ASP A 38 -44.36 6.06 52.20
CA ASP A 38 -45.04 6.02 50.90
C ASP A 38 -44.37 6.95 49.89
N LEU A 39 -43.88 8.12 50.35
CA LEU A 39 -43.10 9.04 49.54
C LEU A 39 -41.74 8.44 49.13
N GLN A 40 -41.07 7.71 50.04
CA GLN A 40 -39.83 6.99 49.71
C GLN A 40 -40.06 5.87 48.70
N GLU A 41 -41.13 5.08 48.85
CA GLU A 41 -41.49 4.05 47.86
C GLU A 41 -41.80 4.66 46.48
N HIS A 42 -42.54 5.77 46.44
CA HIS A 42 -42.82 6.48 45.18
C HIS A 42 -41.56 7.07 44.55
N ARG A 43 -40.65 7.64 45.34
CA ARG A 43 -39.35 8.11 44.86
C ARG A 43 -38.51 6.97 44.29
N GLN A 44 -38.49 5.82 44.95
CA GLN A 44 -37.76 4.65 44.46
C GLN A 44 -38.34 4.11 43.14
N ARG A 45 -39.68 4.12 42.98
CA ARG A 45 -40.35 3.75 41.72
C ARG A 45 -40.02 4.72 40.57
N ILE A 46 -39.99 6.02 40.84
CA ILE A 46 -39.59 7.03 39.85
C ILE A 46 -38.12 6.84 39.46
N GLN A 47 -37.25 6.59 40.44
CA GLN A 47 -35.82 6.34 40.18
C GLN A 47 -35.62 5.09 39.31
N SER A 48 -36.29 3.97 39.63
CA SER A 48 -36.20 2.76 38.81
C SER A 48 -36.71 2.97 37.38
N LEU A 49 -37.77 3.77 37.20
CA LEU A 49 -38.29 4.09 35.87
C LEU A 49 -37.33 5.02 35.10
N ALA A 50 -36.66 5.95 35.78
CA ALA A 50 -35.64 6.81 35.19
C ALA A 50 -34.43 5.99 34.71
N ASP A 51 -33.97 5.04 35.53
CA ASP A 51 -32.85 4.17 35.17
C ASP A 51 -33.20 3.24 33.99
N GLU A 52 -34.41 2.67 33.98
CA GLU A 52 -34.91 1.82 32.88
C GLU A 52 -35.07 2.61 31.57
N THR A 53 -35.61 3.84 31.64
CA THR A 53 -35.76 4.70 30.46
C THR A 53 -34.40 5.17 29.94
N ALA A 54 -33.45 5.53 30.80
CA ALA A 54 -32.08 5.87 30.40
C ALA A 54 -31.37 4.70 29.71
N GLN A 55 -31.55 3.48 30.23
CA GLN A 55 -30.96 2.28 29.64
C GLN A 55 -31.61 1.91 28.29
N SER A 56 -32.94 2.05 28.19
CA SER A 56 -33.67 1.88 26.93
C SER A 56 -33.27 2.92 25.89
N LEU A 57 -33.11 4.18 26.28
CA LEU A 57 -32.72 5.27 25.38
C LEU A 57 -31.28 5.07 24.91
N LYS A 58 -30.37 4.65 25.80
CA LYS A 58 -29.01 4.26 25.44
C LYS A 58 -29.02 3.13 24.40
N ARG A 59 -29.79 2.04 24.64
CA ARG A 59 -29.89 0.92 23.70
C ARG A 59 -30.45 1.32 22.34
N ASN A 60 -31.48 2.16 22.32
CA ASN A 60 -32.11 2.67 21.10
C ASN A 60 -31.15 3.60 20.33
N VAL A 61 -30.44 4.49 21.02
CA VAL A 61 -29.38 5.33 20.42
C VAL A 61 -28.26 4.46 19.84
N TYR A 62 -27.75 3.45 20.54
CA TYR A 62 -26.71 2.56 19.99
C TYR A 62 -27.18 1.77 18.77
N GLN A 63 -28.44 1.29 18.76
CA GLN A 63 -29.01 0.58 17.62
C GLN A 63 -29.17 1.49 16.40
N ASN A 64 -29.75 2.69 16.59
CA ASN A 64 -29.90 3.64 15.50
C ASN A 64 -28.56 4.19 15.02
N TYR A 65 -27.61 4.45 15.93
CA TYR A 65 -26.29 4.98 15.57
C TYR A 65 -25.51 4.00 14.67
N ARG A 66 -25.66 2.69 14.92
CA ARG A 66 -25.08 1.67 14.04
C ARG A 66 -25.70 1.71 12.64
N GLN A 67 -27.03 1.77 12.56
CA GLN A 67 -27.74 1.85 11.27
C GLN A 67 -27.43 3.16 10.53
N PHE A 68 -27.33 4.29 11.23
CA PHE A 68 -26.91 5.58 10.65
C PHE A 68 -25.47 5.55 10.14
N ILE A 69 -24.55 4.89 10.85
CA ILE A 69 -23.17 4.73 10.37
C ILE A 69 -23.12 3.81 9.15
N GLU A 70 -23.85 2.69 9.16
CA GLU A 70 -23.89 1.77 8.04
C GLU A 70 -24.50 2.44 6.79
N THR A 71 -25.63 3.15 6.92
CA THR A 71 -26.21 3.95 5.82
C THR A 71 -25.32 5.10 5.37
N ALA A 72 -24.66 5.83 6.28
CA ALA A 72 -23.73 6.89 5.89
C ALA A 72 -22.51 6.34 5.14
N LYS A 73 -22.02 5.14 5.50
CA LYS A 73 -20.96 4.45 4.77
C LYS A 73 -21.42 4.00 3.38
N GLU A 74 -22.62 3.46 3.25
CA GLU A 74 -23.19 3.10 1.95
C GLU A 74 -23.39 4.33 1.05
N ILE A 75 -23.85 5.46 1.60
CA ILE A 75 -23.97 6.72 0.86
C ILE A 75 -22.59 7.21 0.39
N SER A 76 -21.57 7.15 1.24
CA SER A 76 -20.20 7.55 0.87
C SER A 76 -19.60 6.64 -0.21
N TYR A 77 -19.90 5.33 -0.15
CA TYR A 77 -19.49 4.39 -1.18
C TYR A 77 -20.17 4.68 -2.52
N LEU A 78 -21.49 4.90 -2.52
CA LEU A 78 -22.26 5.29 -3.70
C LEU A 78 -21.80 6.63 -4.30
N GLU A 79 -21.45 7.61 -3.46
CA GLU A 79 -20.89 8.88 -3.91
C GLU A 79 -19.56 8.66 -4.65
N GLY A 80 -18.69 7.78 -4.11
CA GLY A 80 -17.45 7.38 -4.76
C GLY A 80 -17.65 6.73 -6.14
N GLU A 81 -18.59 5.78 -6.25
CA GLU A 81 -18.94 5.16 -7.54
C GLU A 81 -19.55 6.17 -8.53
N MET A 82 -20.36 7.11 -8.05
CA MET A 82 -20.95 8.17 -8.87
C MET A 82 -19.88 9.13 -9.42
N TYR A 83 -18.87 9.47 -8.62
CA TYR A 83 -17.73 10.27 -9.09
C TYR A 83 -16.90 9.52 -10.14
N GLN A 84 -16.65 8.23 -9.95
CA GLN A 84 -15.96 7.41 -10.95
C GLN A 84 -16.77 7.34 -12.25
N LEU A 85 -18.07 7.11 -12.18
CA LEU A 85 -18.95 7.09 -13.35
C LEU A 85 -18.96 8.45 -14.07
N SER A 86 -19.03 9.55 -13.31
CA SER A 86 -18.96 10.90 -13.87
C SER A 86 -17.62 11.13 -14.57
N HIS A 87 -16.51 10.64 -14.02
CA HIS A 87 -15.19 10.75 -14.64
C HIS A 87 -15.13 9.97 -15.96
N ILE A 88 -15.57 8.71 -15.96
CA ILE A 88 -15.63 7.86 -17.16
C ILE A 88 -16.51 8.49 -18.24
N LEU A 89 -17.68 9.05 -17.88
CA LEU A 89 -18.56 9.74 -18.83
C LEU A 89 -17.91 11.01 -19.42
N THR A 90 -17.14 11.73 -18.61
CA THR A 90 -16.40 12.92 -19.07
C THR A 90 -15.27 12.52 -20.01
N GLU A 91 -14.57 11.44 -19.71
CA GLU A 91 -13.53 10.87 -20.56
C GLU A 91 -14.11 10.35 -21.88
N GLN A 92 -15.20 9.58 -21.84
CA GLN A 92 -15.91 9.11 -23.04
C GLN A 92 -16.40 10.27 -23.91
N LYS A 93 -16.93 11.34 -23.29
CA LYS A 93 -17.31 12.56 -24.01
C LYS A 93 -16.11 13.20 -24.70
N SER A 94 -14.97 13.32 -24.00
CA SER A 94 -13.73 13.87 -24.57
C SER A 94 -13.20 13.02 -25.72
N ILE A 95 -13.22 11.69 -25.59
CA ILE A 95 -12.83 10.75 -26.64
C ILE A 95 -13.76 10.93 -27.85
N MET A 96 -15.07 10.99 -27.65
CA MET A 96 -16.05 11.17 -28.72
C MET A 96 -15.88 12.53 -29.42
N GLU A 97 -15.58 13.60 -28.68
CA GLU A 97 -15.24 14.90 -29.26
C GLU A 97 -13.94 14.83 -30.09
N SER A 98 -12.92 14.12 -29.61
CA SER A 98 -11.66 13.91 -30.34
C SER A 98 -11.84 13.08 -31.62
N VAL A 99 -12.65 12.02 -31.57
CA VAL A 99 -12.97 11.17 -32.72
C VAL A 99 -13.82 11.95 -33.73
N THR A 100 -14.78 12.74 -33.26
CA THR A 100 -15.59 13.60 -34.13
C THR A 100 -14.73 14.65 -34.82
N GLN A 101 -13.75 15.25 -34.12
CA GLN A 101 -12.78 16.15 -34.72
C GLN A 101 -11.85 15.43 -35.71
N ALA A 102 -11.34 14.25 -35.37
CA ALA A 102 -10.50 13.46 -36.27
C ALA A 102 -11.22 13.11 -37.59
N LEU A 103 -12.50 12.73 -37.50
CA LEU A 103 -13.36 12.44 -38.67
C LEU A 103 -13.68 13.68 -39.53
N LEU A 104 -13.54 14.89 -38.98
CA LEU A 104 -13.75 16.14 -39.70
C LEU A 104 -12.48 16.63 -40.42
N TYR A 105 -11.29 16.15 -40.04
CA TYR A 105 -10.00 16.61 -40.58
C TYR A 105 -9.27 15.61 -41.49
N THR A 106 -9.69 14.34 -41.60
CA THR A 106 -9.04 13.36 -42.48
C THR A 106 -9.90 12.98 -43.67
N ASP A 107 -9.36 13.20 -44.87
CA ASP A 107 -9.94 12.80 -46.14
C ASP A 107 -10.20 11.28 -46.15
N ARG A 108 -11.41 10.88 -46.57
CA ARG A 108 -12.07 9.60 -46.24
C ARG A 108 -11.42 8.33 -46.81
N SER A 109 -10.36 8.45 -47.60
CA SER A 109 -9.88 7.35 -48.45
C SER A 109 -8.57 6.70 -47.96
N GLU A 110 -7.67 7.44 -47.32
CA GLU A 110 -6.36 6.90 -46.91
C GLU A 110 -6.36 6.37 -45.47
N ALA A 111 -7.05 7.04 -44.54
CA ALA A 111 -7.16 6.59 -43.14
C ALA A 111 -7.91 5.26 -42.99
N ALA A 112 -8.88 4.96 -43.87
CA ALA A 112 -9.63 3.71 -43.83
C ALA A 112 -8.75 2.48 -44.15
N ARG A 113 -7.72 2.64 -44.97
CA ARG A 113 -6.78 1.56 -45.30
C ARG A 113 -5.72 1.35 -44.23
N GLU A 114 -5.25 2.40 -43.59
CA GLU A 114 -4.25 2.32 -42.52
C GLU A 114 -4.85 1.88 -41.17
N LEU A 115 -6.11 2.24 -40.86
CA LEU A 115 -6.81 1.73 -39.67
C LEU A 115 -7.11 0.23 -39.75
N GLN A 116 -7.37 -0.30 -40.95
CA GLN A 116 -7.63 -1.73 -41.15
C GLN A 116 -6.39 -2.61 -40.96
N THR A 117 -5.19 -2.06 -41.21
CA THR A 117 -3.91 -2.77 -41.05
C THR A 117 -3.29 -2.57 -39.68
N ALA A 118 -3.53 -1.43 -39.01
CA ALA A 118 -2.95 -1.12 -37.70
C ALA A 118 -3.78 -1.66 -36.51
N PHE A 119 -5.09 -1.90 -36.65
CA PHE A 119 -5.97 -2.33 -35.54
C PHE A 119 -6.89 -3.53 -35.87
N PRO A 120 -6.37 -4.75 -36.11
CA PRO A 120 -7.23 -5.94 -36.19
C PRO A 120 -7.86 -6.30 -34.83
N LYS A 121 -7.14 -6.05 -33.74
CA LYS A 121 -7.48 -6.54 -32.38
C LYS A 121 -8.58 -5.74 -31.68
N GLU A 122 -8.66 -4.42 -31.88
CA GLU A 122 -9.70 -3.59 -31.23
C GLU A 122 -11.11 -3.82 -31.82
N ALA A 123 -11.21 -4.15 -33.11
CA ALA A 123 -12.47 -4.50 -33.74
C ALA A 123 -12.99 -5.89 -33.30
N GLU A 124 -12.08 -6.84 -33.03
CA GLU A 124 -12.41 -8.13 -32.42
C GLU A 124 -12.81 -7.97 -30.95
N GLU A 125 -12.09 -7.16 -30.16
CA GLU A 125 -12.41 -6.87 -28.77
C GLU A 125 -13.77 -6.17 -28.61
N GLY A 126 -14.15 -5.27 -29.52
CA GLY A 126 -15.48 -4.66 -29.55
C GLY A 126 -16.61 -5.67 -29.80
N LYS A 127 -16.39 -6.65 -30.68
CA LYS A 127 -17.36 -7.72 -30.97
C LYS A 127 -17.46 -8.75 -29.84
N VAL A 128 -16.35 -9.02 -29.15
CA VAL A 128 -16.30 -9.87 -27.95
C VAL A 128 -17.01 -9.19 -26.78
N ARG A 129 -16.79 -7.88 -26.56
CA ARG A 129 -17.52 -7.11 -25.53
C ARG A 129 -19.03 -7.12 -25.77
N ASN A 130 -19.48 -6.90 -27.01
CA ASN A 130 -20.91 -6.97 -27.35
C ASN A 130 -21.51 -8.36 -27.13
N LEU A 131 -20.74 -9.43 -27.40
CA LEU A 131 -21.15 -10.81 -27.11
C LEU A 131 -21.33 -11.02 -25.60
N THR A 132 -20.40 -10.54 -24.76
CA THR A 132 -20.50 -10.63 -23.30
C THR A 132 -21.75 -9.95 -22.77
N THR A 133 -22.04 -8.71 -23.18
CA THR A 133 -23.24 -7.97 -22.73
C THR A 133 -24.56 -8.62 -23.14
N LEU A 134 -24.56 -9.37 -24.25
CA LEU A 134 -25.74 -10.08 -24.75
C LEU A 134 -25.90 -11.45 -24.08
N LEU A 135 -24.80 -12.17 -23.81
CA LEU A 135 -24.82 -13.45 -23.10
C LEU A 135 -25.16 -13.31 -21.62
N GLU A 136 -24.85 -12.18 -20.98
CA GLU A 136 -25.31 -11.84 -19.62
C GLU A 136 -26.84 -11.80 -19.50
N LYS A 137 -27.55 -11.51 -20.60
CA LYS A 137 -29.02 -11.53 -20.66
C LYS A 137 -29.60 -12.92 -20.89
N VAL A 138 -28.75 -13.94 -21.11
CA VAL A 138 -29.16 -15.34 -21.31
C VAL A 138 -28.90 -16.13 -20.02
N GLU A 139 -29.96 -16.44 -19.28
CA GLU A 139 -29.86 -17.27 -18.07
C GLU A 139 -29.41 -18.70 -18.45
N GLY A 140 -28.26 -19.13 -17.90
CA GLY A 140 -27.69 -20.48 -18.07
C GLY A 140 -26.35 -20.55 -18.81
N CYS A 141 -25.81 -19.45 -19.33
CA CYS A 141 -24.60 -19.44 -20.17
C CYS A 141 -23.30 -19.05 -19.44
N LYS A 142 -22.92 -19.74 -18.35
CA LYS A 142 -21.63 -19.44 -17.67
C LYS A 142 -20.43 -20.07 -18.38
N ASN A 143 -20.58 -21.28 -18.92
CA ASN A 143 -19.47 -22.06 -19.48
C ASN A 143 -19.02 -21.62 -20.88
N LEU A 144 -19.78 -20.75 -21.56
CA LEU A 144 -19.48 -20.28 -22.93
C LEU A 144 -18.61 -19.02 -22.97
N LEU A 145 -18.58 -18.27 -21.87
CA LEU A 145 -17.76 -17.05 -21.70
C LEU A 145 -16.28 -17.38 -21.46
N GLU A 146 -15.97 -18.63 -21.11
CA GLU A 146 -14.61 -19.08 -20.77
C GLU A 146 -13.79 -19.50 -22.01
N THR A 147 -14.40 -19.63 -23.20
CA THR A 147 -13.67 -20.07 -24.40
C THR A 147 -13.08 -18.86 -25.16
N PRO A 148 -11.73 -18.71 -25.22
CA PRO A 148 -11.11 -17.54 -25.82
C PRO A 148 -11.26 -17.55 -27.36
N GLY A 149 -11.62 -16.39 -27.93
CA GLY A 149 -11.67 -16.18 -29.39
C GLY A 149 -13.05 -16.26 -30.05
N ARG A 150 -14.15 -16.35 -29.27
CA ARG A 150 -15.52 -16.31 -29.80
C ARG A 150 -16.03 -14.88 -29.97
N TYR A 151 -16.57 -14.56 -31.13
CA TYR A 151 -17.23 -13.28 -31.39
C TYR A 151 -18.59 -13.47 -32.07
N LEU A 152 -19.50 -12.54 -31.82
CA LEU A 152 -20.84 -12.55 -32.42
C LEU A 152 -20.77 -12.17 -33.91
N VAL A 153 -21.38 -12.98 -34.76
CA VAL A 153 -21.52 -12.72 -36.19
C VAL A 153 -22.89 -12.11 -36.50
N TYR A 154 -23.97 -12.68 -35.95
CA TYR A 154 -25.34 -12.18 -36.17
C TYR A 154 -26.30 -12.64 -35.06
N ASN A 155 -27.35 -11.87 -34.79
CA ASN A 155 -28.39 -12.24 -33.85
C ASN A 155 -29.78 -11.77 -34.31
N GLY A 156 -30.82 -12.50 -33.94
CA GLY A 156 -32.19 -12.16 -34.33
C GLY A 156 -33.26 -13.06 -33.74
N ASP A 157 -34.49 -12.56 -33.73
CA ASP A 157 -35.67 -13.28 -33.26
C ASP A 157 -36.23 -14.20 -34.35
N LEU A 158 -36.56 -15.44 -33.97
CA LEU A 158 -37.12 -16.49 -34.82
C LEU A 158 -38.28 -17.20 -34.11
N THR A 159 -39.22 -17.76 -34.87
CA THR A 159 -40.29 -18.61 -34.33
C THR A 159 -40.06 -20.07 -34.70
N GLU A 160 -40.01 -20.95 -33.70
CA GLU A 160 -39.77 -22.39 -33.87
C GLU A 160 -41.09 -23.14 -34.09
N PHE A 161 -41.11 -24.02 -35.09
CA PHE A 161 -42.24 -24.87 -35.46
C PHE A 161 -41.89 -26.36 -35.32
N ASP A 162 -42.89 -27.15 -34.93
CA ASP A 162 -42.78 -28.61 -34.87
C ASP A 162 -42.66 -29.21 -36.27
N VAL A 163 -41.77 -30.18 -36.42
CA VAL A 163 -41.47 -30.85 -37.70
C VAL A 163 -42.63 -31.73 -38.15
N ASP A 164 -43.35 -32.32 -37.21
CA ASP A 164 -44.39 -33.31 -37.51
C ASP A 164 -45.78 -32.67 -37.64
N ASN A 165 -46.12 -31.70 -36.80
CA ASN A 165 -47.47 -31.10 -36.76
C ASN A 165 -47.56 -29.67 -37.30
N MET A 166 -46.44 -29.03 -37.67
CA MET A 166 -46.39 -27.61 -38.07
C MET A 166 -47.05 -26.66 -37.06
N ALA A 167 -47.10 -27.06 -35.79
CA ALA A 167 -47.61 -26.26 -34.70
C ALA A 167 -46.53 -25.29 -34.21
N LEU A 168 -46.93 -24.08 -33.82
CA LEU A 168 -46.03 -23.10 -33.23
C LEU A 168 -45.56 -23.60 -31.84
N ILE A 169 -44.25 -23.80 -31.67
CA ILE A 169 -43.67 -24.24 -30.40
C ILE A 169 -43.40 -23.03 -29.51
N GLN A 170 -42.49 -22.15 -29.94
CA GLN A 170 -42.04 -21.03 -29.11
C GLN A 170 -41.33 -19.93 -29.91
N LYS A 171 -41.21 -18.75 -29.29
CA LYS A 171 -40.35 -17.66 -29.78
C LYS A 171 -38.93 -17.83 -29.24
N VAL A 172 -37.97 -17.76 -30.14
CA VAL A 172 -36.57 -18.05 -29.91
C VAL A 172 -35.72 -16.87 -30.36
N HIS A 173 -34.64 -16.59 -29.65
CA HIS A 173 -33.59 -15.69 -30.11
C HIS A 173 -32.36 -16.53 -30.48
N ALA A 174 -31.90 -16.41 -31.72
CA ALA A 174 -30.73 -17.12 -32.21
C ALA A 174 -29.51 -16.19 -32.19
N PHE A 175 -28.40 -16.67 -31.66
CA PHE A 175 -27.09 -16.01 -31.66
C PHE A 175 -26.11 -16.84 -32.46
N LEU A 176 -25.65 -16.32 -33.59
CA LEU A 176 -24.65 -16.94 -34.44
C LEU A 176 -23.26 -16.41 -34.07
N MET A 177 -22.39 -17.30 -33.62
CA MET A 177 -20.98 -17.03 -33.34
C MET A 177 -20.10 -17.60 -34.47
N ASN A 178 -18.79 -17.35 -34.37
CA ASN A 178 -17.80 -17.81 -35.34
C ASN A 178 -17.64 -19.34 -35.41
N ASP A 179 -17.95 -20.07 -34.34
CA ASP A 179 -17.78 -21.53 -34.24
C ASP A 179 -19.08 -22.30 -33.93
N CYS A 180 -20.11 -21.63 -33.38
CA CYS A 180 -21.36 -22.25 -32.95
C CYS A 180 -22.60 -21.35 -33.12
N LEU A 181 -23.77 -21.98 -33.17
CA LEU A 181 -25.08 -21.35 -33.17
C LEU A 181 -25.79 -21.63 -31.84
N LEU A 182 -26.10 -20.58 -31.09
CA LEU A 182 -26.81 -20.63 -29.83
C LEU A 182 -28.28 -20.28 -30.03
N ILE A 183 -29.17 -21.10 -29.48
CA ILE A 183 -30.62 -20.95 -29.53
C ILE A 183 -31.10 -20.70 -28.10
N ALA A 184 -31.70 -19.55 -27.84
CA ALA A 184 -32.24 -19.18 -26.54
C ALA A 184 -33.75 -18.94 -26.63
N THR A 185 -34.51 -19.40 -25.64
CA THR A 185 -35.97 -19.27 -25.61
C THR A 185 -36.38 -17.97 -24.93
N SER A 186 -37.36 -17.27 -25.50
CA SER A 186 -37.89 -16.04 -24.92
C SER A 186 -38.80 -16.38 -23.73
N VAL A 187 -38.49 -15.83 -22.55
CA VAL A 187 -39.31 -16.07 -21.34
C VAL A 187 -40.55 -15.17 -21.39
N PRO A 188 -41.78 -15.71 -21.37
CA PRO A 188 -43.00 -14.93 -21.61
C PRO A 188 -43.30 -13.86 -20.54
N ASN A 189 -42.63 -13.89 -19.38
CA ASN A 189 -42.91 -13.01 -18.25
C ASN A 189 -41.79 -11.99 -17.92
N ARG A 190 -40.70 -11.93 -18.70
CA ARG A 190 -39.63 -10.94 -18.53
C ARG A 190 -39.09 -10.49 -19.89
N ARG A 191 -39.38 -9.26 -20.29
CA ARG A 191 -38.85 -8.68 -21.54
C ARG A 191 -37.33 -8.54 -21.44
N GLY A 192 -36.61 -9.12 -22.39
CA GLY A 192 -35.16 -8.97 -22.53
C GLY A 192 -34.31 -9.98 -21.77
N ILE A 193 -34.91 -11.01 -21.17
CA ILE A 193 -34.20 -12.15 -20.58
C ILE A 193 -34.53 -13.41 -21.36
N TYR A 194 -33.50 -14.10 -21.83
CA TYR A 194 -33.64 -15.36 -22.57
C TYR A 194 -33.15 -16.52 -21.72
N LYS A 195 -33.72 -17.71 -21.91
CA LYS A 195 -33.26 -18.93 -21.25
C LYS A 195 -32.48 -19.78 -22.26
N TYR A 196 -31.30 -20.26 -21.87
CA TYR A 196 -30.52 -21.21 -22.68
C TYR A 196 -31.38 -22.42 -23.09
N ASN A 197 -31.41 -22.75 -24.39
CA ASN A 197 -32.11 -23.93 -24.90
C ASN A 197 -31.14 -24.93 -25.53
N ALA A 198 -30.35 -24.51 -26.54
CA ALA A 198 -29.40 -25.41 -27.19
C ALA A 198 -28.21 -24.66 -27.81
N LEU A 199 -27.05 -25.34 -27.87
CA LEU A 199 -25.83 -24.90 -28.55
C LEU A 199 -25.46 -25.94 -29.62
N HIS A 200 -25.24 -25.49 -30.85
CA HIS A 200 -24.86 -26.37 -31.95
C HIS A 200 -23.55 -25.92 -32.59
N ASN A 201 -22.62 -26.85 -32.78
CA ASN A 201 -21.38 -26.60 -33.53
C ASN A 201 -21.70 -26.41 -35.01
N LEU A 202 -20.99 -25.48 -35.67
CA LEU A 202 -21.23 -25.19 -37.09
C LEU A 202 -20.97 -26.39 -38.03
N ASP A 203 -20.18 -27.38 -37.60
CA ASP A 203 -19.79 -28.53 -38.42
C ASP A 203 -20.95 -29.50 -38.64
N ASP A 204 -21.83 -29.62 -37.64
CA ASP A 204 -22.98 -30.53 -37.64
C ASP A 204 -24.27 -29.89 -38.21
N LEU A 205 -24.19 -28.63 -38.67
CA LEU A 205 -25.32 -27.87 -39.19
C LEU A 205 -25.45 -27.99 -40.72
N ALA A 206 -26.62 -28.42 -41.17
CA ALA A 206 -27.05 -28.31 -42.57
C ALA A 206 -28.33 -27.47 -42.67
N VAL A 207 -28.25 -26.35 -43.39
CA VAL A 207 -29.37 -25.41 -43.54
C VAL A 207 -30.09 -25.69 -44.86
N VAL A 208 -31.39 -25.97 -44.79
CA VAL A 208 -32.26 -26.28 -45.93
C VAL A 208 -33.29 -25.17 -46.08
N ASN A 209 -33.24 -24.47 -47.21
CA ASN A 209 -34.27 -23.48 -47.55
C ASN A 209 -35.58 -24.19 -47.93
N VAL A 210 -36.65 -23.97 -47.14
CA VAL A 210 -37.98 -24.51 -47.45
C VAL A 210 -38.63 -23.65 -48.53
N LYS A 211 -39.05 -24.29 -49.63
CA LYS A 211 -39.76 -23.62 -50.74
C LYS A 211 -41.12 -23.12 -50.25
N GLU A 212 -41.46 -21.88 -50.62
CA GLU A 212 -42.71 -21.22 -50.24
C GLU A 212 -43.93 -22.03 -50.75
N ASN A 213 -44.67 -22.64 -49.82
CA ASN A 213 -45.92 -23.34 -50.08
C ASN A 213 -46.86 -23.04 -48.91
N PRO A 214 -48.05 -22.43 -49.08
CA PRO A 214 -48.95 -22.13 -47.96
C PRO A 214 -49.29 -23.41 -47.19
N PRO A 215 -49.11 -23.51 -45.86
CA PRO A 215 -48.95 -22.44 -44.84
C PRO A 215 -47.50 -22.00 -44.50
N MET A 216 -46.49 -22.49 -45.24
CA MET A 216 -45.06 -22.26 -45.01
C MET A 216 -44.57 -20.97 -45.68
N LYS A 217 -44.75 -19.82 -45.02
CA LYS A 217 -44.21 -18.52 -45.47
C LYS A 217 -42.97 -18.14 -44.65
N ASP A 218 -41.89 -17.78 -45.33
CA ASP A 218 -40.64 -17.30 -44.71
C ASP A 218 -39.97 -18.26 -43.72
N MET A 219 -40.08 -19.57 -43.98
CA MET A 219 -39.50 -20.64 -43.15
C MET A 219 -38.21 -21.22 -43.73
N PHE A 220 -37.27 -21.62 -42.88
CA PHE A 220 -36.09 -22.41 -43.22
C PHE A 220 -35.89 -23.52 -42.19
N LYS A 221 -35.29 -24.64 -42.62
CA LYS A 221 -35.08 -25.83 -41.79
C LYS A 221 -33.60 -25.96 -41.49
N ILE A 222 -33.24 -26.13 -40.22
CA ILE A 222 -31.87 -26.46 -39.79
C ILE A 222 -31.87 -27.93 -39.39
N LEU A 223 -31.02 -28.72 -40.05
CA LEU A 223 -30.74 -30.11 -39.73
C LEU A 223 -29.53 -30.15 -38.78
N MET A 224 -29.72 -30.76 -37.61
CA MET A 224 -28.75 -30.85 -36.51
C MET A 224 -28.75 -32.29 -36.04
N PHE A 225 -27.88 -33.16 -36.55
CA PHE A 225 -27.95 -34.58 -36.25
C PHE A 225 -27.99 -34.84 -34.71
N PRO A 226 -28.99 -35.56 -34.17
CA PRO A 226 -30.03 -36.35 -34.84
C PRO A 226 -31.40 -35.65 -35.05
N GLU A 227 -31.55 -34.38 -34.65
CA GLU A 227 -32.79 -33.61 -34.71
C GLU A 227 -32.91 -32.73 -35.98
N SER A 228 -34.13 -32.34 -36.32
CA SER A 228 -34.36 -31.28 -37.30
C SER A 228 -35.31 -30.24 -36.74
N ARG A 229 -35.09 -28.97 -37.05
CA ARG A 229 -35.91 -27.85 -36.51
C ARG A 229 -36.27 -26.88 -37.62
N ILE A 230 -37.50 -26.36 -37.58
CA ILE A 230 -38.02 -25.41 -38.56
C ILE A 230 -38.17 -24.06 -37.89
N PHE A 231 -37.58 -23.02 -38.49
CA PHE A 231 -37.66 -21.66 -38.02
C PHE A 231 -38.36 -20.78 -39.05
N GLN A 232 -39.25 -19.91 -38.59
CA GLN A 232 -39.85 -18.85 -39.38
C GLN A 232 -39.19 -17.52 -39.03
N ALA A 233 -38.77 -16.79 -40.06
CA ALA A 233 -38.29 -15.43 -39.94
C ALA A 233 -39.46 -14.44 -40.04
N GLU A 234 -39.30 -13.25 -39.47
CA GLU A 234 -40.34 -12.21 -39.51
C GLU A 234 -40.65 -11.74 -40.95
N ASN A 235 -39.66 -11.75 -41.85
CA ASN A 235 -39.81 -11.33 -43.23
C ASN A 235 -38.91 -12.14 -44.18
N ALA A 236 -39.30 -12.25 -45.46
CA ALA A 236 -38.51 -12.85 -46.53
C ALA A 236 -37.09 -12.28 -46.67
N LYS A 237 -36.89 -11.00 -46.31
CA LYS A 237 -35.57 -10.35 -46.27
C LYS A 237 -34.68 -10.93 -45.18
N ILE A 238 -35.20 -11.02 -43.95
CA ILE A 238 -34.49 -11.58 -42.80
C ILE A 238 -34.19 -13.07 -43.01
N LYS A 239 -35.10 -13.83 -43.63
CA LYS A 239 -34.84 -15.22 -44.04
C LYS A 239 -33.62 -15.32 -44.98
N LYS A 240 -33.54 -14.45 -45.99
CA LYS A 240 -32.40 -14.43 -46.93
C LYS A 240 -31.10 -14.04 -46.22
N GLU A 241 -31.15 -13.03 -45.35
CA GLU A 241 -30.00 -12.62 -44.53
C GLU A 241 -29.48 -13.76 -43.65
N TRP A 242 -30.37 -14.46 -42.92
CA TRP A 242 -29.98 -15.61 -42.11
C TRP A 242 -29.30 -16.71 -42.92
N LEU A 243 -29.86 -17.08 -44.08
CA LEU A 243 -29.29 -18.11 -44.95
C LEU A 243 -27.91 -17.70 -45.49
N GLU A 244 -27.79 -16.46 -45.95
CA GLU A 244 -26.54 -15.93 -46.50
C GLU A 244 -25.43 -15.84 -45.44
N ILE A 245 -25.76 -15.30 -44.25
CA ILE A 245 -24.79 -15.14 -43.17
C ILE A 245 -24.37 -16.50 -42.60
N LEU A 246 -25.28 -17.47 -42.47
CA LEU A 246 -24.93 -18.84 -42.04
C LEU A 246 -23.99 -19.52 -43.05
N GLU A 247 -24.23 -19.37 -44.35
CA GLU A 247 -23.36 -19.93 -45.39
C GLU A 247 -21.97 -19.25 -45.41
N GLN A 248 -21.94 -17.91 -45.29
CA GLN A 248 -20.71 -17.14 -45.22
C GLN A 248 -19.87 -17.51 -43.99
N THR A 249 -20.51 -17.69 -42.82
CA THR A 249 -19.82 -18.08 -41.58
C THR A 249 -19.21 -19.48 -41.69
N LYS A 250 -19.94 -20.43 -42.30
CA LYS A 250 -19.43 -21.79 -42.56
C LYS A 250 -18.25 -21.79 -43.54
N LYS A 251 -18.32 -20.98 -44.61
CA LYS A 251 -17.20 -20.80 -45.57
C LYS A 251 -15.97 -20.18 -44.89
N ASN A 252 -16.14 -19.17 -44.05
CA ASN A 252 -15.03 -18.51 -43.36
C ASN A 252 -14.34 -19.43 -42.35
N LYS A 253 -15.10 -20.25 -41.59
CA LYS A 253 -14.51 -21.24 -40.69
C LYS A 253 -13.66 -22.27 -41.44
N ALA A 254 -14.16 -22.80 -42.55
CA ALA A 254 -13.42 -23.74 -43.39
C ALA A 254 -12.17 -23.13 -44.04
N LEU A 255 -12.17 -21.82 -44.32
CA LEU A 255 -10.99 -21.11 -44.81
C LEU A 255 -9.92 -20.94 -43.72
N ASN A 256 -10.35 -20.63 -42.50
CA ASN A 256 -9.47 -20.41 -41.34
C ASN A 256 -8.81 -21.72 -40.86
N GLU A 257 -9.51 -22.86 -40.96
CA GLU A 257 -8.92 -24.18 -40.67
C GLU A 257 -7.86 -24.59 -41.71
N LYS A 258 -8.08 -24.26 -42.99
CA LYS A 258 -7.07 -24.48 -44.05
C LYS A 258 -5.82 -23.61 -43.84
N GLN A 259 -5.99 -22.35 -43.45
CA GLN A 259 -4.86 -21.46 -43.15
C GLN A 259 -4.06 -21.93 -41.92
N LYS A 260 -4.73 -22.44 -40.87
CA LYS A 260 -4.03 -23.04 -39.71
C LYS A 260 -3.27 -24.33 -40.04
N GLN A 261 -3.72 -25.12 -41.02
CA GLN A 261 -3.00 -26.30 -41.51
C GLN A 261 -1.79 -25.93 -42.39
N GLU A 262 -1.84 -24.80 -43.11
CA GLU A 262 -0.70 -24.31 -43.91
C GLU A 262 0.38 -23.63 -43.04
N GLU A 263 0.04 -23.08 -41.87
CA GLU A 263 0.99 -22.46 -40.94
C GLU A 263 1.68 -23.45 -39.96
N THR A 264 1.26 -24.72 -39.92
CA THR A 264 1.83 -25.76 -39.02
C THR A 264 2.88 -26.68 -39.64
N THR A 265 3.43 -26.34 -40.81
CA THR A 265 4.64 -27.00 -41.35
C THR A 265 5.88 -26.11 -41.26
N PRO A 266 6.74 -26.26 -40.22
CA PRO A 266 8.14 -25.86 -40.30
C PRO A 266 8.89 -26.85 -41.21
N GLN A 267 9.52 -26.34 -42.26
CA GLN A 267 10.46 -27.08 -43.09
C GLN A 267 11.69 -27.52 -42.27
N LEU A 268 11.93 -28.83 -42.20
CA LEU A 268 13.23 -29.46 -41.99
C LEU A 268 13.43 -30.54 -43.07
N PRO A 269 14.68 -30.89 -43.43
CA PRO A 269 15.03 -31.40 -44.76
C PRO A 269 14.45 -32.78 -45.10
N VAL A 270 13.96 -32.89 -46.33
CA VAL A 270 13.42 -34.11 -46.94
C VAL A 270 14.50 -35.19 -47.03
N VAL A 271 14.34 -36.25 -46.25
CA VAL A 271 14.85 -37.59 -46.60
C VAL A 271 13.77 -38.23 -47.46
N PRO A 272 14.06 -38.67 -48.71
CA PRO A 272 13.03 -39.21 -49.59
C PRO A 272 12.58 -40.59 -49.11
N GLU A 273 11.31 -40.72 -48.73
CA GLU A 273 10.68 -42.01 -48.48
C GLU A 273 10.53 -42.80 -49.79
N ILE A 274 11.11 -43.99 -49.77
CA ILE A 274 10.96 -45.04 -50.79
C ILE A 274 9.54 -45.60 -50.66
N PRO A 275 8.79 -45.84 -51.76
CA PRO A 275 7.44 -46.39 -51.68
C PRO A 275 7.45 -47.80 -51.10
N ALA A 276 6.47 -48.09 -50.25
CA ALA A 276 6.26 -49.35 -49.56
C ALA A 276 6.31 -50.55 -50.54
N ASN A 277 7.22 -51.47 -50.25
CA ASN A 277 7.42 -52.71 -50.98
C ASN A 277 6.52 -53.81 -50.37
N PRO A 278 5.56 -54.41 -51.09
CA PRO A 278 4.52 -55.28 -50.52
C PRO A 278 4.95 -56.76 -50.38
N PHE A 279 6.23 -57.02 -50.12
CA PHE A 279 6.79 -58.37 -49.96
C PHE A 279 7.93 -58.36 -48.93
N ILE A 280 7.61 -58.31 -47.64
CA ILE A 280 8.50 -58.82 -46.58
C ILE A 280 7.62 -59.51 -45.53
N ASP A 281 7.76 -60.82 -45.49
CA ASP A 281 7.14 -61.75 -44.54
C ASP A 281 7.74 -61.60 -43.13
N GLU A 282 6.89 -61.89 -42.16
CA GLU A 282 7.11 -62.56 -40.86
C GLU A 282 8.28 -62.16 -39.92
N ASP A 283 7.90 -62.14 -38.63
CA ASP A 283 8.69 -62.20 -37.40
C ASP A 283 9.30 -60.91 -36.81
N GLY A 284 8.69 -60.47 -35.71
CA GLY A 284 9.24 -59.48 -34.79
C GLY A 284 8.21 -58.96 -33.79
N THR A 285 7.85 -59.77 -32.79
CA THR A 285 7.20 -59.30 -31.55
C THR A 285 8.11 -58.28 -30.86
N PHE A 286 7.76 -56.99 -30.98
CA PHE A 286 8.26 -55.95 -30.10
C PHE A 286 7.27 -55.78 -28.95
N ASP A 287 7.65 -56.25 -27.77
CA ASP A 287 7.00 -55.91 -26.50
C ASP A 287 7.02 -54.39 -26.33
N GLU A 288 5.90 -53.72 -26.57
CA GLU A 288 5.63 -52.42 -25.97
C GLU A 288 5.59 -52.64 -24.45
N VAL A 289 6.60 -52.12 -23.74
CA VAL A 289 6.53 -52.04 -22.28
C VAL A 289 5.44 -51.03 -21.94
N GLU A 290 4.24 -51.56 -21.77
CA GLU A 290 3.09 -50.87 -21.21
C GLU A 290 3.51 -50.29 -19.85
N VAL A 291 3.66 -48.96 -19.77
CA VAL A 291 3.91 -48.31 -18.50
C VAL A 291 2.63 -48.42 -17.70
N ASP A 292 2.61 -49.38 -16.79
CA ASP A 292 1.45 -49.66 -15.97
C ASP A 292 1.08 -48.43 -15.10
N LEU A 293 -0.03 -47.79 -15.47
CA LEU A 293 -0.67 -46.69 -14.77
C LEU A 293 -1.78 -47.19 -13.83
N THR A 294 -1.91 -48.50 -13.61
CA THR A 294 -2.87 -49.10 -12.65
C THR A 294 -2.40 -49.03 -11.20
N ILE A 295 -1.67 -47.98 -10.84
CA ILE A 295 -1.39 -47.69 -9.45
C ILE A 295 -2.50 -46.76 -8.95
N ASP A 296 -3.39 -47.33 -8.13
CA ASP A 296 -4.60 -46.66 -7.62
C ASP A 296 -4.31 -45.25 -7.03
N TRP A 297 -3.19 -45.09 -6.30
CA TRP A 297 -2.85 -43.79 -5.70
C TRP A 297 -2.52 -42.69 -6.73
N ILE A 298 -2.14 -43.03 -7.97
CA ILE A 298 -1.86 -42.05 -9.03
C ILE A 298 -3.17 -41.57 -9.68
N GLN A 299 -4.18 -42.43 -9.75
CA GLN A 299 -5.52 -42.05 -10.24
C GLN A 299 -6.28 -41.22 -9.20
N GLU A 300 -6.10 -41.53 -7.91
CA GLU A 300 -6.70 -40.79 -6.79
C GLU A 300 -5.95 -39.49 -6.47
N LEU A 301 -4.70 -39.33 -6.92
CA LEU A 301 -3.86 -38.16 -6.63
C LEU A 301 -4.52 -36.80 -6.91
N PRO A 302 -5.22 -36.58 -8.05
CA PRO A 302 -5.88 -35.30 -8.30
C PRO A 302 -7.02 -35.02 -7.32
N GLU A 303 -7.74 -36.06 -6.90
CA GLU A 303 -8.83 -35.95 -5.91
C GLU A 303 -8.26 -35.74 -4.49
N ASP A 304 -7.18 -36.43 -4.14
CA ASP A 304 -6.46 -36.23 -2.88
C ASP A 304 -5.85 -34.83 -2.76
N LEU A 305 -5.34 -34.27 -3.85
CA LEU A 305 -4.87 -32.89 -3.91
C LEU A 305 -6.03 -31.91 -3.66
N ASP A 306 -7.21 -32.15 -4.23
CA ASP A 306 -8.40 -31.33 -3.99
C ASP A 306 -8.86 -31.38 -2.54
N VAL A 307 -8.84 -32.57 -1.93
CA VAL A 307 -9.14 -32.75 -0.51
C VAL A 307 -8.12 -32.00 0.35
N CYS A 308 -6.83 -32.08 0.04
CA CYS A 308 -5.78 -31.36 0.76
C CYS A 308 -5.91 -29.84 0.63
N ILE A 309 -6.22 -29.32 -0.57
CA ILE A 309 -6.49 -27.90 -0.82
C ILE A 309 -7.72 -27.45 -0.03
N ALA A 310 -8.81 -28.23 -0.03
CA ALA A 310 -10.04 -27.93 0.70
C ALA A 310 -9.83 -27.92 2.22
N GLN A 311 -9.01 -28.83 2.75
CA GLN A 311 -8.65 -28.92 4.16
C GLN A 311 -7.59 -27.89 4.60
N ARG A 312 -7.04 -27.10 3.66
CA ARG A 312 -5.90 -26.19 3.88
C ARG A 312 -4.64 -26.90 4.39
N ASN A 313 -4.51 -28.19 4.10
CA ASN A 313 -3.29 -28.96 4.40
C ASN A 313 -2.31 -28.85 3.23
N PHE A 314 -1.64 -27.69 3.14
CA PHE A 314 -0.72 -27.40 2.04
C PHE A 314 0.55 -28.25 2.11
N GLU A 315 1.02 -28.62 3.31
CA GLU A 315 2.17 -29.52 3.50
C GLU A 315 1.89 -30.90 2.87
N GLY A 316 0.73 -31.49 3.18
CA GLY A 316 0.32 -32.77 2.59
C GLY A 316 0.18 -32.72 1.08
N ALA A 317 -0.35 -31.62 0.52
CA ALA A 317 -0.47 -31.44 -0.92
C ALA A 317 0.90 -31.39 -1.63
N VAL A 318 1.86 -30.65 -1.06
CA VAL A 318 3.22 -30.55 -1.64
C VAL A 318 3.99 -31.86 -1.47
N ASP A 319 3.83 -32.58 -0.37
CA ASP A 319 4.45 -33.90 -0.18
C ASP A 319 3.95 -34.94 -1.21
N LEU A 320 2.68 -34.86 -1.58
CA LEU A 320 2.10 -35.69 -2.65
C LEU A 320 2.67 -35.32 -4.03
N LEU A 321 2.88 -34.03 -4.29
CA LEU A 321 3.52 -33.54 -5.51
C LEU A 321 4.99 -33.94 -5.62
N ASP A 322 5.75 -33.87 -4.51
CA ASP A 322 7.14 -34.30 -4.47
C ASP A 322 7.26 -35.80 -4.71
N LYS A 323 6.39 -36.61 -4.10
CA LYS A 323 6.32 -38.06 -4.37
C LYS A 323 6.02 -38.37 -5.83
N LEU A 324 5.09 -37.62 -6.45
CA LEU A 324 4.79 -37.76 -7.88
C LEU A 324 6.01 -37.40 -8.72
N ASN A 325 6.66 -36.26 -8.44
CA ASN A 325 7.82 -35.79 -9.21
C ASN A 325 8.98 -36.79 -9.13
N SER A 326 9.32 -37.32 -7.95
CA SER A 326 10.35 -38.36 -7.80
C SER A 326 9.96 -39.66 -8.52
N TYR A 327 8.69 -40.03 -8.57
CA TYR A 327 8.23 -41.22 -9.29
C TYR A 327 8.25 -41.04 -10.82
N LEU A 328 8.08 -39.80 -11.29
CA LEU A 328 8.11 -39.44 -12.70
C LEU A 328 9.52 -39.15 -13.25
N GLU A 329 10.52 -38.93 -12.39
CA GLU A 329 11.92 -38.71 -12.81
C GLU A 329 12.52 -39.92 -13.55
N ASP A 330 12.10 -41.14 -13.20
CA ASP A 330 12.67 -42.39 -13.73
C ASP A 330 11.91 -42.98 -14.95
N LYS A 331 10.79 -42.38 -15.39
CA LYS A 331 9.91 -42.96 -16.42
C LYS A 331 9.77 -42.10 -17.70
N PRO A 332 9.68 -42.73 -18.90
CA PRO A 332 9.51 -42.01 -20.16
C PRO A 332 8.15 -41.32 -20.25
N LEU A 333 8.13 -40.15 -20.91
CA LEU A 333 6.94 -39.31 -21.12
C LEU A 333 5.94 -39.92 -22.13
N THR A 334 5.22 -40.97 -21.71
CA THR A 334 4.11 -41.55 -22.49
C THR A 334 2.90 -40.60 -22.53
N HIS A 335 2.04 -40.68 -23.55
CA HIS A 335 0.83 -39.84 -23.70
C HIS A 335 -0.04 -39.71 -22.43
N PRO A 336 -0.37 -40.80 -21.70
CA PRO A 336 -1.15 -40.70 -20.46
C PRO A 336 -0.39 -40.04 -19.28
N VAL A 337 0.94 -40.13 -19.24
CA VAL A 337 1.77 -39.42 -18.24
C VAL A 337 1.71 -37.91 -18.49
N LYS A 338 1.65 -37.48 -19.76
CA LYS A 338 1.44 -36.06 -20.11
C LYS A 338 0.05 -35.56 -19.71
N GLU A 339 -0.99 -36.38 -19.89
CA GLU A 339 -2.35 -36.02 -19.49
C GLU A 339 -2.46 -35.89 -17.96
N LEU A 340 -1.92 -36.85 -17.21
CA LEU A 340 -1.86 -36.76 -15.74
C LEU A 340 -1.08 -35.52 -15.28
N LYS A 341 0.08 -35.26 -15.89
CA LYS A 341 0.88 -34.06 -15.60
C LYS A 341 0.08 -32.78 -15.85
N SER A 342 -0.71 -32.73 -16.93
CA SER A 342 -1.57 -31.57 -17.22
C SER A 342 -2.66 -31.34 -16.16
N LYS A 343 -3.29 -32.42 -15.68
CA LYS A 343 -4.30 -32.37 -14.61
C LYS A 343 -3.67 -31.94 -13.28
N VAL A 344 -2.49 -32.46 -12.96
CA VAL A 344 -1.74 -32.07 -11.77
C VAL A 344 -1.26 -30.61 -11.86
N ASP A 345 -0.76 -30.17 -13.01
CA ASP A 345 -0.32 -28.78 -13.23
C ASP A 345 -1.47 -27.77 -13.05
N GLU A 346 -2.69 -28.13 -13.46
CA GLU A 346 -3.88 -27.30 -13.21
C GLU A 346 -4.18 -27.17 -11.70
N ARG A 347 -4.03 -28.26 -10.94
CA ARG A 347 -4.20 -28.22 -9.46
C ARG A 347 -3.04 -27.57 -8.74
N VAL A 348 -1.81 -27.66 -9.27
CA VAL A 348 -0.67 -26.88 -8.79
C VAL A 348 -0.92 -25.39 -8.96
N ARG A 349 -1.54 -24.96 -10.06
CA ARG A 349 -2.00 -23.55 -10.22
C ARG A 349 -3.06 -23.19 -9.21
N GLN A 350 -4.08 -24.03 -9.01
CA GLN A 350 -5.12 -23.79 -8.00
C GLN A 350 -4.52 -23.68 -6.58
N LEU A 351 -3.64 -24.61 -6.20
CA LEU A 351 -2.91 -24.59 -4.93
C LEU A 351 -2.06 -23.31 -4.79
N THR A 352 -1.35 -22.93 -5.85
CA THR A 352 -0.59 -21.69 -5.90
C THR A 352 -1.49 -20.49 -5.66
N ASP A 353 -2.63 -20.39 -6.34
CA ASP A 353 -3.53 -19.24 -6.22
C ASP A 353 -4.15 -19.16 -4.82
N VAL A 354 -4.48 -20.31 -4.22
CA VAL A 354 -4.95 -20.38 -2.83
C VAL A 354 -3.85 -19.95 -1.85
N LEU A 355 -2.62 -20.40 -2.04
CA LEU A 355 -1.47 -20.00 -1.21
C LEU A 355 -1.18 -18.49 -1.34
N VAL A 356 -1.22 -17.96 -2.57
CA VAL A 356 -1.07 -16.51 -2.84
C VAL A 356 -2.18 -15.72 -2.16
N PHE A 357 -3.41 -16.21 -2.20
CA PHE A 357 -4.54 -15.58 -1.53
C PHE A 357 -4.42 -15.61 0.00
N GLU A 358 -3.93 -16.70 0.60
CA GLU A 358 -3.70 -16.77 2.06
C GLU A 358 -2.51 -15.89 2.52
N LEU A 359 -1.50 -15.70 1.68
CA LEU A 359 -0.36 -14.81 1.92
C LEU A 359 -0.67 -13.33 1.68
N SER A 360 -1.82 -13.03 1.09
CA SER A 360 -2.22 -11.66 0.81
C SER A 360 -2.50 -10.88 2.11
N PRO A 361 -2.07 -9.61 2.19
CA PRO A 361 -2.07 -8.82 3.42
C PRO A 361 -3.47 -8.62 4.03
N ASP A 362 -4.54 -8.73 3.22
CA ASP A 362 -5.93 -8.50 3.65
C ASP A 362 -6.51 -9.60 4.56
N ARG A 363 -5.93 -10.80 4.59
CA ARG A 363 -6.31 -11.88 5.52
C ARG A 363 -5.19 -12.32 6.47
N SER A 364 -3.93 -12.21 6.05
CA SER A 364 -2.78 -12.82 6.74
C SER A 364 -2.45 -12.23 8.12
N LEU A 365 -2.98 -11.05 8.51
CA LEU A 365 -2.73 -10.49 9.84
C LEU A 365 -3.36 -11.33 10.98
N ARG A 366 -4.25 -12.28 10.66
CA ARG A 366 -4.93 -13.14 11.65
C ARG A 366 -4.24 -14.50 11.89
N GLY A 367 -3.35 -14.94 11.00
CA GLY A 367 -2.70 -16.26 11.04
C GLY A 367 -1.40 -16.34 11.86
N GLY A 368 -0.86 -15.18 12.25
CA GLY A 368 0.43 -15.09 12.94
C GLY A 368 1.64 -15.50 12.07
N PRO A 369 2.88 -15.25 12.55
CA PRO A 369 4.11 -15.43 11.76
C PRO A 369 4.32 -16.88 11.26
N LYS A 370 3.83 -17.86 12.02
CA LYS A 370 3.97 -19.29 11.69
C LYS A 370 3.15 -19.72 10.49
N ALA A 371 1.97 -19.14 10.27
CA ALA A 371 1.11 -19.49 9.14
C ALA A 371 1.72 -18.94 7.83
N THR A 372 2.22 -17.71 7.86
CA THR A 372 2.93 -17.09 6.75
C THR A 372 4.16 -17.90 6.35
N ARG A 373 4.98 -18.30 7.33
CA ARG A 373 6.18 -19.12 7.08
C ARG A 373 5.85 -20.45 6.38
N ARG A 374 4.84 -21.18 6.88
CA ARG A 374 4.42 -22.44 6.28
C ARG A 374 3.99 -22.28 4.83
N ALA A 375 3.20 -21.25 4.54
CA ALA A 375 2.73 -20.96 3.18
C ALA A 375 3.89 -20.59 2.24
N VAL A 376 4.87 -19.80 2.71
CA VAL A 376 6.06 -19.44 1.92
C VAL A 376 6.93 -20.66 1.65
N SER A 377 7.22 -21.48 2.67
CA SER A 377 8.00 -22.72 2.50
C SER A 377 7.36 -23.65 1.47
N GLN A 378 6.03 -23.80 1.48
CA GLN A 378 5.33 -24.58 0.45
C GLN A 378 5.45 -23.97 -0.95
N LEU A 379 5.34 -22.65 -1.11
CA LEU A 379 5.52 -22.00 -2.42
C LEU A 379 6.96 -22.13 -2.95
N VAL A 380 7.96 -22.11 -2.06
CA VAL A 380 9.37 -22.34 -2.42
C VAL A 380 9.56 -23.77 -2.92
N ARG A 381 8.98 -24.77 -2.24
CA ARG A 381 9.00 -26.17 -2.68
C ARG A 381 8.30 -26.39 -4.03
N LEU A 382 7.24 -25.63 -4.32
CA LEU A 382 6.56 -25.63 -5.62
C LEU A 382 7.36 -24.97 -6.77
N GLY A 383 8.60 -24.54 -6.52
CA GLY A 383 9.46 -23.91 -7.53
C GLY A 383 9.10 -22.44 -7.84
N GLN A 384 8.18 -21.83 -7.08
CA GLN A 384 7.77 -20.43 -7.25
C GLN A 384 8.46 -19.49 -6.25
N SER A 385 9.78 -19.64 -6.08
CA SER A 385 10.56 -18.90 -5.09
C SER A 385 10.51 -17.38 -5.28
N THR A 386 10.49 -16.87 -6.51
CA THR A 386 10.41 -15.43 -6.81
C THR A 386 9.08 -14.82 -6.37
N LYS A 387 7.96 -15.48 -6.71
CA LYS A 387 6.61 -15.04 -6.33
C LYS A 387 6.39 -15.15 -4.82
N ALA A 388 6.91 -16.23 -4.20
CA ALA A 388 6.89 -16.42 -2.75
C ALA A 388 7.62 -15.28 -2.03
N CYS A 389 8.82 -14.92 -2.50
CA CYS A 389 9.61 -13.83 -1.96
C CYS A 389 8.86 -12.49 -2.03
N GLU A 390 8.29 -12.14 -3.19
CA GLU A 390 7.57 -10.88 -3.35
C GLU A 390 6.36 -10.78 -2.40
N LEU A 391 5.57 -11.86 -2.29
CA LEU A 391 4.41 -11.90 -1.41
C LEU A 391 4.79 -11.89 0.07
N PHE A 392 5.85 -12.61 0.45
CA PHE A 392 6.40 -12.58 1.80
C PHE A 392 6.81 -11.16 2.19
N LEU A 393 7.60 -10.48 1.35
CA LEU A 393 8.05 -9.12 1.62
C LEU A 393 6.90 -8.11 1.66
N LYS A 394 5.87 -8.28 0.79
CA LYS A 394 4.65 -7.46 0.84
C LYS A 394 3.87 -7.65 2.14
N ASN A 395 3.71 -8.89 2.60
CA ASN A 395 3.04 -9.18 3.86
C ASN A 395 3.83 -8.63 5.06
N GLN A 396 5.14 -8.81 5.07
CA GLN A 396 6.02 -8.27 6.12
C GLN A 396 6.03 -6.74 6.13
N ALA A 397 6.00 -6.09 4.95
CA ALA A 397 5.85 -4.64 4.87
C ALA A 397 4.54 -4.15 5.53
N ALA A 398 3.43 -4.84 5.26
CA ALA A 398 2.13 -4.53 5.86
C ALA A 398 2.13 -4.78 7.38
N ALA A 399 2.78 -5.86 7.83
CA ALA A 399 2.93 -6.18 9.25
C ALA A 399 3.74 -5.09 9.99
N VAL A 400 4.91 -4.72 9.47
CA VAL A 400 5.74 -3.64 10.02
C VAL A 400 4.98 -2.31 10.04
N GLN A 401 4.28 -1.97 8.96
CA GLN A 401 3.50 -0.74 8.90
C GLN A 401 2.36 -0.73 9.94
N THR A 402 1.71 -1.87 10.14
CA THR A 402 0.65 -2.03 11.15
C THR A 402 1.22 -1.93 12.56
N ALA A 403 2.36 -2.57 12.82
CA ALA A 403 3.05 -2.51 14.12
C ALA A 403 3.47 -1.07 14.48
N ILE A 404 4.02 -0.31 13.52
CA ILE A 404 4.34 1.11 13.72
C ILE A 404 3.08 1.93 13.99
N ARG A 405 1.99 1.71 13.25
CA ARG A 405 0.71 2.44 13.45
C ARG A 405 0.02 2.13 14.77
N GLN A 406 0.16 0.91 15.28
CA GLN A 406 -0.40 0.51 16.57
C GLN A 406 0.37 1.09 17.76
N LEU A 407 1.59 1.59 17.55
CA LEU A 407 2.37 2.25 18.59
C LEU A 407 1.67 3.54 19.01
N ARG A 408 1.15 3.58 20.24
CA ARG A 408 0.58 4.80 20.79
C ARG A 408 1.69 5.77 21.17
N ILE A 409 1.50 7.04 20.80
CA ILE A 409 2.34 8.14 21.25
C ILE A 409 1.97 8.41 22.71
N GLU A 410 2.66 7.75 23.63
CA GLU A 410 2.46 7.89 25.07
C GLU A 410 3.79 8.22 25.76
N GLY A 411 3.83 9.37 26.44
CA GLY A 411 4.96 9.81 27.26
C GLY A 411 5.94 10.74 26.54
N ALA A 412 7.16 10.84 27.09
CA ALA A 412 8.24 11.63 26.52
C ALA A 412 8.70 11.03 25.17
N THR A 413 9.07 11.88 24.23
CA THR A 413 9.46 11.46 22.87
C THR A 413 10.60 10.46 22.86
N LEU A 414 11.58 10.60 23.73
CA LEU A 414 12.67 9.62 23.84
C LEU A 414 12.17 8.20 24.16
N LEU A 415 11.15 8.06 25.02
CA LEU A 415 10.57 6.75 25.37
C LEU A 415 9.79 6.16 24.19
N TYR A 416 9.04 7.00 23.47
CA TYR A 416 8.36 6.58 22.25
C TYR A 416 9.36 6.13 21.18
N ILE A 417 10.45 6.87 20.98
CA ILE A 417 11.48 6.52 19.99
C ILE A 417 12.20 5.22 20.35
N HIS A 418 12.50 4.96 21.63
CA HIS A 418 13.04 3.66 22.04
C HIS A 418 12.07 2.52 21.71
N LYS A 419 10.76 2.69 21.98
CA LYS A 419 9.76 1.68 21.62
C LYS A 419 9.66 1.51 20.09
N LEU A 420 9.66 2.60 19.33
CA LEU A 420 9.60 2.59 17.88
C LEU A 420 10.81 1.86 17.27
N CYS A 421 12.02 2.20 17.72
CA CYS A 421 13.26 1.54 17.31
C CYS A 421 13.18 0.04 17.66
N ASN A 422 12.85 -0.30 18.90
CA ASN A 422 12.74 -1.70 19.31
C ASN A 422 11.76 -2.48 18.42
N VAL A 423 10.54 -1.99 18.23
CA VAL A 423 9.52 -2.68 17.40
C VAL A 423 9.98 -2.85 15.95
N PHE A 424 10.52 -1.80 15.33
CA PHE A 424 10.97 -1.85 13.94
C PHE A 424 12.18 -2.77 13.76
N PHE A 425 13.25 -2.55 14.53
CA PHE A 425 14.50 -3.29 14.38
C PHE A 425 14.36 -4.75 14.79
N THR A 426 13.55 -5.09 15.81
CA THR A 426 13.25 -6.50 16.14
C THR A 426 12.43 -7.18 15.04
N SER A 427 11.40 -6.53 14.50
CA SER A 427 10.61 -7.07 13.39
C SER A 427 11.47 -7.28 12.13
N LEU A 428 12.39 -6.35 11.84
CA LEU A 428 13.34 -6.50 10.74
C LEU A 428 14.32 -7.66 10.98
N LEU A 429 14.80 -7.83 12.22
CA LEU A 429 15.65 -8.94 12.64
C LEU A 429 14.95 -10.30 12.46
N GLU A 430 13.70 -10.39 12.89
CA GLU A 430 12.88 -11.58 12.77
C GLU A 430 12.63 -11.89 11.29
N THR A 431 12.30 -10.88 10.48
CA THR A 431 12.10 -11.04 9.04
C THR A 431 13.37 -11.50 8.34
N ALA A 432 14.54 -10.96 8.71
CA ALA A 432 15.83 -11.37 8.15
C ALA A 432 16.13 -12.86 8.46
N LYS A 433 15.90 -13.29 9.70
CA LYS A 433 16.07 -14.69 10.11
C LYS A 433 15.10 -15.62 9.40
N GLU A 434 13.84 -15.21 9.26
CA GLU A 434 12.84 -15.99 8.51
C GLU A 434 13.21 -16.10 7.03
N PHE A 435 13.69 -15.00 6.45
CA PHE A 435 14.13 -14.98 5.06
C PHE A 435 15.34 -15.89 4.82
N GLU A 436 16.33 -15.89 5.73
CA GLU A 436 17.49 -16.76 5.64
C GLU A 436 17.09 -18.24 5.75
N MET A 437 16.13 -18.58 6.62
CA MET A 437 15.63 -19.95 6.77
C MET A 437 14.89 -20.45 5.53
N ASP A 438 13.99 -19.62 4.96
CA ASP A 438 13.10 -20.06 3.88
C ASP A 438 13.76 -19.96 2.48
N PHE A 439 14.79 -19.11 2.31
CA PHE A 439 15.43 -18.83 1.02
C PHE A 439 16.94 -19.12 0.98
N ALA A 440 17.47 -19.94 1.91
CA ALA A 440 18.90 -20.31 1.97
C ALA A 440 19.49 -20.77 0.62
N GLU A 441 18.71 -21.51 -0.18
CA GLU A 441 19.14 -22.08 -1.46
C GLU A 441 18.95 -21.12 -2.66
N ASN A 442 18.13 -20.07 -2.50
CA ASN A 442 17.72 -19.17 -3.59
C ASN A 442 18.40 -17.79 -3.48
N HIS A 443 19.68 -17.73 -3.87
CA HIS A 443 20.49 -16.50 -3.77
C HIS A 443 19.92 -15.27 -4.53
N GLY A 444 19.14 -15.47 -5.60
CA GLY A 444 18.52 -14.38 -6.36
C GLY A 444 17.54 -13.53 -5.55
N CYS A 445 16.89 -14.13 -4.54
CA CYS A 445 15.86 -13.47 -3.73
C CYS A 445 16.45 -12.48 -2.72
N TYR A 446 17.72 -12.62 -2.32
CA TYR A 446 18.36 -11.71 -1.36
C TYR A 446 18.43 -10.26 -1.87
N SER A 447 18.56 -10.06 -3.18
CA SER A 447 18.52 -8.72 -3.78
C SER A 447 17.17 -8.02 -3.51
N ALA A 448 16.06 -8.75 -3.62
CA ALA A 448 14.73 -8.23 -3.32
C ALA A 448 14.57 -7.92 -1.82
N PHE A 449 15.15 -8.74 -0.94
CA PHE A 449 15.17 -8.49 0.50
C PHE A 449 15.91 -7.19 0.86
N ILE A 450 17.05 -6.89 0.21
CA ILE A 450 17.78 -5.63 0.42
C ILE A 450 16.95 -4.43 -0.05
N VAL A 451 16.29 -4.53 -1.21
CA VAL A 451 15.41 -3.47 -1.73
C VAL A 451 14.25 -3.22 -0.76
N TRP A 452 13.63 -4.26 -0.24
CA TRP A 452 12.58 -4.16 0.76
C TRP A 452 13.09 -3.55 2.07
N SER A 453 14.25 -3.99 2.57
CA SER A 453 14.87 -3.46 3.81
C SER A 453 15.11 -1.95 3.71
N ARG A 454 15.56 -1.47 2.55
CA ARG A 454 15.71 -0.03 2.27
C ARG A 454 14.37 0.71 2.31
N LEU A 455 13.31 0.15 1.73
CA LEU A 455 11.97 0.75 1.74
C LEU A 455 11.36 0.75 3.15
N ALA A 456 11.52 -0.34 3.90
CA ALA A 456 11.09 -0.45 5.29
C ALA A 456 11.80 0.57 6.18
N LEU A 457 13.12 0.72 6.01
CA LEU A 457 13.90 1.73 6.73
C LEU A 457 13.45 3.16 6.38
N LYS A 458 13.11 3.43 5.11
CA LYS A 458 12.56 4.71 4.72
C LYS A 458 11.23 5.01 5.43
N MET A 459 10.32 4.05 5.50
CA MET A 459 9.06 4.22 6.24
C MET A 459 9.29 4.48 7.74
N PHE A 460 10.27 3.79 8.34
CA PHE A 460 10.69 4.04 9.71
C PHE A 460 11.22 5.47 9.88
N VAL A 461 12.13 5.92 8.99
CA VAL A 461 12.68 7.27 9.05
C VAL A 461 11.59 8.32 8.86
N ASP A 462 10.64 8.13 7.94
CA ASP A 462 9.53 9.06 7.74
C ASP A 462 8.66 9.20 9.01
N ALA A 463 8.45 8.11 9.75
CA ALA A 463 7.73 8.12 11.03
C ALA A 463 8.58 8.72 12.17
N PHE A 464 9.87 8.40 12.22
CA PHE A 464 10.83 8.94 13.16
C PHE A 464 10.97 10.46 12.99
N SER A 465 11.13 10.94 11.77
CA SER A 465 11.38 12.35 11.49
C SER A 465 10.19 13.22 11.84
N LYS A 466 8.96 12.75 11.59
CA LYS A 466 7.74 13.43 12.01
C LYS A 466 7.65 13.60 13.53
N GLN A 467 8.12 12.62 14.30
CA GLN A 467 8.04 12.68 15.75
C GLN A 467 9.18 13.48 16.38
N VAL A 468 10.38 13.43 15.81
CA VAL A 468 11.59 14.03 16.40
C VAL A 468 11.84 15.46 15.89
N PHE A 469 11.60 15.73 14.60
CA PHE A 469 11.94 17.03 14.00
C PHE A 469 10.73 17.99 13.92
N ASP A 470 9.51 17.50 13.71
CA ASP A 470 8.32 18.38 13.65
C ASP A 470 7.86 18.85 15.04
N SER A 471 8.25 18.15 16.10
CA SER A 471 7.86 18.41 17.49
C SER A 471 8.57 19.59 18.16
N LYS A 472 9.46 20.30 17.44
CA LYS A 472 10.28 21.44 17.94
C LYS A 472 11.01 21.11 19.24
N GLU A 473 11.55 19.90 19.32
CA GLU A 473 12.27 19.46 20.50
C GLU A 473 13.67 20.06 20.62
N SER A 474 14.24 19.96 21.82
CA SER A 474 15.61 20.42 22.08
C SER A 474 16.62 19.62 21.24
N LEU A 475 17.71 20.27 20.80
CA LEU A 475 18.77 19.58 20.06
C LEU A 475 19.34 18.38 20.83
N SER A 476 19.35 18.43 22.16
CA SER A 476 19.81 17.34 23.02
C SER A 476 18.93 16.10 22.93
N THR A 477 17.60 16.25 23.01
CA THR A 477 16.68 15.11 22.84
C THR A 477 16.74 14.54 21.43
N VAL A 478 16.89 15.38 20.41
CA VAL A 478 17.12 14.94 19.02
C VAL A 478 18.42 14.14 18.90
N ALA A 479 19.51 14.62 19.49
CA ALA A 479 20.81 13.92 19.48
C ALA A 479 20.74 12.55 20.15
N GLU A 480 20.05 12.45 21.30
CA GLU A 480 19.81 11.17 21.97
C GLU A 480 18.95 10.22 21.14
N CYS A 481 17.86 10.71 20.53
CA CYS A 481 16.99 9.91 19.67
C CYS A 481 17.75 9.33 18.46
N VAL A 482 18.57 10.15 17.79
CA VAL A 482 19.38 9.71 16.65
C VAL A 482 20.44 8.71 17.09
N LYS A 483 21.04 8.90 18.26
CA LYS A 483 22.01 7.95 18.84
C LYS A 483 21.38 6.58 19.05
N VAL A 484 20.19 6.52 19.63
CA VAL A 484 19.43 5.27 19.87
C VAL A 484 19.13 4.56 18.55
N ALA A 485 18.64 5.28 17.55
CA ALA A 485 18.39 4.71 16.22
C ALA A 485 19.66 4.12 15.58
N LYS A 486 20.80 4.80 15.76
CA LYS A 486 22.10 4.33 15.26
C LYS A 486 22.60 3.07 15.98
N GLU A 487 22.41 2.99 17.30
CA GLU A 487 22.79 1.82 18.09
C GLU A 487 21.98 0.58 17.68
N HIS A 488 20.66 0.71 17.50
CA HIS A 488 19.84 -0.39 16.99
C HIS A 488 20.15 -0.76 15.54
N CYS A 489 20.48 0.22 14.69
CA CYS A 489 20.91 -0.07 13.32
C CYS A 489 22.21 -0.88 13.28
N LYS A 490 23.15 -0.60 14.18
CA LYS A 490 24.39 -1.40 14.31
C LYS A 490 24.15 -2.85 14.74
N GLN A 491 23.10 -3.12 15.52
CA GLN A 491 22.74 -4.49 15.88
C GLN A 491 22.35 -5.32 14.65
N LEU A 492 21.79 -4.70 13.60
CA LEU A 492 21.53 -5.40 12.33
C LEU A 492 22.81 -5.79 11.59
N SER A 493 23.91 -5.04 11.80
CA SER A 493 25.20 -5.36 11.18
C SER A 493 25.77 -6.69 11.69
N GLU A 494 25.37 -7.16 12.87
CA GLU A 494 25.75 -8.47 13.40
C GLU A 494 25.19 -9.63 12.56
N ILE A 495 24.07 -9.42 11.86
CA ILE A 495 23.46 -10.38 10.93
C ILE A 495 23.98 -10.20 9.50
N GLY A 496 24.92 -9.27 9.28
CA GLY A 496 25.46 -8.97 7.95
C GLY A 496 24.62 -7.97 7.15
N LEU A 497 23.63 -7.31 7.76
CA LEU A 497 22.84 -6.25 7.14
C LEU A 497 23.27 -4.87 7.65
N ASP A 498 24.20 -4.21 6.94
CA ASP A 498 24.59 -2.84 7.26
C ASP A 498 23.68 -1.81 6.56
N LEU A 499 22.77 -1.20 7.32
CA LEU A 499 21.91 -0.12 6.85
C LEU A 499 22.33 1.25 7.41
N THR A 500 23.47 1.35 8.08
CA THR A 500 23.90 2.58 8.77
C THR A 500 24.06 3.75 7.80
N PHE A 501 24.66 3.50 6.63
CA PHE A 501 24.81 4.50 5.57
C PHE A 501 23.47 5.01 5.04
N ILE A 502 22.48 4.12 4.89
CA ILE A 502 21.15 4.48 4.40
C ILE A 502 20.41 5.31 5.44
N LEU A 503 20.50 4.92 6.72
CA LEU A 503 19.94 5.69 7.84
C LEU A 503 20.53 7.10 7.87
N HIS A 504 21.86 7.23 7.78
CA HIS A 504 22.51 8.54 7.73
C HIS A 504 22.00 9.35 6.53
N THR A 505 22.01 8.77 5.31
CA THR A 505 21.58 9.44 4.08
C THR A 505 20.16 10.00 4.16
N LEU A 506 19.23 9.24 4.76
CA LEU A 506 17.85 9.66 4.93
C LEU A 506 17.71 10.78 5.98
N LEU A 507 18.49 10.70 7.06
CA LEU A 507 18.44 11.69 8.15
C LEU A 507 19.22 12.98 7.88
N VAL A 508 20.13 13.02 6.89
CA VAL A 508 20.97 14.22 6.62
C VAL A 508 20.15 15.48 6.44
N LYS A 509 19.07 15.39 5.66
CA LYS A 509 18.23 16.54 5.36
C LYS A 509 17.59 17.11 6.63
N ASP A 510 17.08 16.23 7.47
CA ASP A 510 16.36 16.61 8.68
C ASP A 510 17.31 17.12 9.76
N ILE A 511 18.46 16.47 9.94
CA ILE A 511 19.51 16.92 10.87
C ILE A 511 20.08 18.27 10.43
N LYS A 512 20.31 18.49 9.12
CA LYS A 512 20.72 19.79 8.60
C LYS A 512 19.72 20.89 8.93
N ALA A 513 18.43 20.63 8.72
CA ALA A 513 17.37 21.58 9.05
C ALA A 513 17.30 21.86 10.56
N ALA A 514 17.44 20.82 11.40
CA ALA A 514 17.47 20.95 12.86
C ALA A 514 18.66 21.79 13.34
N LEU A 515 19.86 21.55 12.81
CA LEU A 515 21.06 22.33 13.14
C LEU A 515 20.90 23.80 12.73
N GLN A 516 20.36 24.07 11.55
CA GLN A 516 20.10 25.44 11.09
C GLN A 516 19.06 26.16 11.95
N SER A 517 17.94 25.50 12.27
CA SER A 517 16.92 26.07 13.15
C SER A 517 17.45 26.35 14.55
N TYR A 518 18.25 25.44 15.12
CA TYR A 518 18.84 25.64 16.43
C TYR A 518 19.92 26.74 16.43
N LYS A 519 20.72 26.82 15.36
CA LYS A 519 21.64 27.93 15.12
C LYS A 519 20.90 29.26 15.14
N ASP A 520 19.77 29.38 14.44
CA ASP A 520 18.96 30.61 14.43
C ASP A 520 18.43 30.95 15.84
N ILE A 521 17.95 29.95 16.60
CA ILE A 521 17.53 30.14 18.01
C ILE A 521 18.70 30.66 18.87
N VAL A 522 19.90 30.10 18.70
CA VAL A 522 21.10 30.54 19.43
C VAL A 522 21.48 31.97 19.05
N ILE A 523 21.42 32.31 17.77
CA ILE A 523 21.70 33.66 17.26
C ILE A 523 20.70 34.67 17.83
N GLU A 524 19.40 34.40 17.76
CA GLU A 524 18.37 35.31 18.25
C GLU A 524 18.43 35.47 19.78
N ALA A 525 18.69 34.38 20.53
CA ALA A 525 18.93 34.46 21.96
C ALA A 525 20.18 35.31 22.30
N THR A 526 21.23 35.20 21.48
CA THR A 526 22.46 36.00 21.65
C THR A 526 22.18 37.48 21.34
N LYS A 527 21.50 37.80 20.23
CA LYS A 527 21.13 39.17 19.87
C LYS A 527 20.23 39.83 20.92
N HIS A 528 19.27 39.10 21.47
CA HIS A 528 18.40 39.61 22.53
C HIS A 528 19.23 40.02 23.75
N ARG A 529 20.11 39.14 24.24
CA ARG A 529 20.97 39.46 25.40
C ARG A 529 21.95 40.60 25.10
N ASN A 530 22.46 40.68 23.87
CA ASN A 530 23.33 41.78 23.42
C ASN A 530 22.61 43.13 23.44
N SER A 531 21.29 43.18 23.24
CA SER A 531 20.50 44.43 23.30
C SER A 531 20.32 44.97 24.72
N GLU A 532 20.41 44.09 25.73
CA GLU A 532 20.31 44.42 27.16
C GLU A 532 21.68 44.64 27.82
N GLU A 533 22.77 44.57 27.05
CA GLU A 533 24.12 44.64 27.58
C GLU A 533 24.50 46.07 28.00
N MET A 534 25.07 46.17 29.21
CA MET A 534 25.47 47.45 29.83
C MET A 534 26.97 47.55 30.06
N TRP A 535 27.74 46.50 29.70
CA TRP A 535 29.18 46.34 29.84
C TRP A 535 29.67 46.59 31.27
N ARG A 536 29.09 45.85 32.22
CA ARG A 536 29.42 45.93 33.64
C ARG A 536 29.98 44.63 34.18
N ARG A 537 30.82 44.73 35.21
CA ARG A 537 31.29 43.58 35.98
C ARG A 537 30.10 42.88 36.63
N MET A 538 30.10 41.55 36.61
CA MET A 538 29.04 40.74 37.20
C MET A 538 29.34 40.49 38.68
N ASN A 539 28.37 40.74 39.55
CA ASN A 539 28.44 40.36 40.96
C ASN A 539 27.57 39.13 41.20
N LEU A 540 28.18 38.03 41.63
CA LEU A 540 27.48 36.76 41.88
C LEU A 540 26.93 36.63 43.31
N MET A 541 27.12 37.66 44.15
CA MET A 541 26.64 37.82 45.54
C MET A 541 27.16 36.77 46.54
N THR A 542 27.44 35.54 46.11
CA THR A 542 27.86 34.42 46.96
C THR A 542 29.04 33.67 46.35
N PRO A 543 29.98 33.19 47.18
CA PRO A 543 31.15 32.43 46.72
C PRO A 543 30.76 31.06 46.14
N GLU A 544 29.63 30.50 46.57
CA GLU A 544 29.09 29.24 46.06
C GLU A 544 28.63 29.35 44.60
N VAL A 545 27.95 30.44 44.22
CA VAL A 545 27.53 30.68 42.83
C VAL A 545 28.74 30.92 41.93
N LEU A 546 29.77 31.60 42.44
CA LEU A 546 31.04 31.76 41.74
C LEU A 546 31.77 30.42 41.58
N GLY A 547 31.73 29.54 42.58
CA GLY A 547 32.22 28.16 42.49
C GLY A 547 31.50 27.35 41.40
N LYS A 548 30.16 27.41 41.36
CA LYS A 548 29.36 26.76 40.31
C LYS A 548 29.69 27.28 38.91
N LEU A 549 29.82 28.60 38.75
CA LEU A 549 30.22 29.18 37.46
C LEU A 549 31.61 28.72 37.02
N ARG A 550 32.57 28.60 37.96
CA ARG A 550 33.91 28.08 37.68
C ARG A 550 33.86 26.62 37.22
N GLU A 551 33.04 25.79 37.85
CA GLU A 551 32.84 24.40 37.44
C GLU A 551 32.19 24.30 36.05
N GLU A 552 31.16 25.10 35.78
CA GLU A 552 30.51 25.16 34.47
C GLU A 552 31.47 25.62 33.36
N MET A 553 32.30 26.64 33.62
CA MET A 553 33.32 27.11 32.68
C MET A 553 34.42 26.07 32.45
N ARG A 554 34.78 25.31 33.49
CA ARG A 554 35.72 24.19 33.39
C ARG A 554 35.14 23.05 32.56
N ASN A 555 33.85 22.74 32.73
CA ASN A 555 33.15 21.73 31.90
C ASN A 555 33.12 22.14 30.43
N CYS A 556 32.94 23.45 30.15
CA CYS A 556 33.09 24.02 28.81
C CYS A 556 34.54 24.00 28.28
N GLY A 557 35.54 23.61 29.07
CA GLY A 557 36.95 23.51 28.65
C GLY A 557 37.82 24.74 28.93
N ILE A 558 37.29 25.76 29.63
CA ILE A 558 38.03 26.98 30.00
C ILE A 558 38.66 26.80 31.39
N ASN A 559 39.93 26.38 31.42
CA ASN A 559 40.64 26.10 32.67
C ASN A 559 41.23 27.36 33.35
N ASN A 560 41.41 28.46 32.61
CA ASN A 560 42.03 29.71 33.09
C ASN A 560 41.02 30.77 33.55
N PHE A 561 39.77 30.38 33.83
CA PHE A 561 38.71 31.33 34.20
C PHE A 561 38.99 32.08 35.51
N ASP A 562 39.81 31.52 36.40
CA ASP A 562 40.19 32.11 37.68
C ASP A 562 40.92 33.47 37.54
N GLN A 563 41.59 33.70 36.40
CA GLN A 563 42.28 34.96 36.10
C GLN A 563 41.31 36.14 35.88
N TYR A 564 40.04 35.84 35.62
CA TYR A 564 39.00 36.83 35.36
C TYR A 564 38.02 36.98 36.53
N THR A 565 38.26 36.29 37.64
CA THR A 565 37.53 36.48 38.90
C THR A 565 38.29 37.44 39.81
N GLY A 566 37.62 38.47 40.33
CA GLY A 566 38.18 39.42 41.29
C GLY A 566 37.84 39.06 42.75
N ASP A 567 38.30 39.89 43.69
CA ASP A 567 37.96 39.77 45.11
C ASP A 567 36.45 40.00 45.33
N ASP A 568 35.86 39.35 46.34
CA ASP A 568 34.45 39.48 46.75
C ASP A 568 33.37 39.09 45.71
N CYS A 569 33.54 37.95 45.02
CA CYS A 569 32.52 37.36 44.12
C CYS A 569 32.24 38.15 42.82
N TRP A 570 33.12 39.08 42.46
CA TRP A 570 33.05 39.83 41.21
C TRP A 570 33.71 39.08 40.05
N VAL A 571 33.08 39.13 38.88
CA VAL A 571 33.61 38.59 37.62
C VAL A 571 33.88 39.73 36.66
N ASN A 572 35.11 39.81 36.17
CA ASN A 572 35.60 40.83 35.24
C ASN A 572 35.25 40.53 33.78
N ILE A 573 34.19 39.77 33.56
CA ILE A 573 33.60 39.42 32.25
C ILE A 573 32.11 39.74 32.32
N SER A 574 31.54 40.23 31.23
CA SER A 574 30.12 40.53 31.12
C SER A 574 29.29 39.26 31.12
N TYR A 575 28.05 39.39 31.59
CA TYR A 575 27.11 38.27 31.61
C TYR A 575 26.81 37.74 30.20
N THR A 576 26.74 38.60 29.18
CA THR A 576 26.49 38.19 27.79
C THR A 576 27.55 37.27 27.24
N ILE A 577 28.84 37.57 27.46
CA ILE A 577 29.95 36.76 26.96
C ILE A 577 30.01 35.41 27.68
N VAL A 578 29.73 35.40 28.99
CA VAL A 578 29.60 34.16 29.78
C VAL A 578 28.43 33.30 29.27
N ALA A 579 27.26 33.88 29.06
CA ALA A 579 26.08 33.18 28.56
C ALA A 579 26.28 32.68 27.12
N PHE A 580 26.90 33.49 26.25
CA PHE A 580 27.27 33.12 24.89
C PHE A 580 28.21 31.91 24.89
N THR A 581 29.28 31.95 25.68
CA THR A 581 30.26 30.86 25.80
C THR A 581 29.57 29.53 26.14
N LYS A 582 28.70 29.52 27.15
CA LYS A 582 27.96 28.32 27.54
C LYS A 582 27.04 27.83 26.43
N GLN A 583 26.33 28.74 25.76
CA GLN A 583 25.37 28.38 24.72
C GLN A 583 26.05 27.85 23.44
N THR A 584 27.17 28.45 23.03
CA THR A 584 27.97 27.97 21.89
C THR A 584 28.59 26.61 22.19
N MET A 585 29.09 26.40 23.40
CA MET A 585 29.65 25.10 23.81
C MET A 585 28.58 24.02 23.89
N ALA A 586 27.41 24.32 24.45
CA ALA A 586 26.28 23.37 24.48
C ALA A 586 25.82 23.02 23.05
N PHE A 587 25.72 24.01 22.15
CA PHE A 587 25.41 23.74 20.75
C PHE A 587 26.46 22.84 20.08
N LEU A 588 27.75 23.14 20.30
CA LEU A 588 28.85 22.35 19.74
C LEU A 588 28.81 20.90 20.22
N GLU A 589 28.63 20.66 21.52
CA GLU A 589 28.59 19.30 22.09
C GLU A 589 27.43 18.48 21.54
N GLU A 590 26.22 19.05 21.48
CA GLU A 590 25.06 18.34 20.94
C GLU A 590 25.16 18.12 19.42
N ALA A 591 25.71 19.10 18.69
CA ALA A 591 25.92 18.96 17.26
C ALA A 591 27.03 17.97 16.91
N LEU A 592 28.07 17.83 17.75
CA LEU A 592 29.11 16.81 17.59
C LEU A 592 28.56 15.39 17.81
N LYS A 593 27.58 15.19 18.70
CA LYS A 593 26.90 13.88 18.83
C LYS A 593 26.17 13.46 17.55
N LEU A 594 25.70 14.43 16.77
CA LEU A 594 25.02 14.24 15.49
C LEU A 594 25.99 14.19 14.29
N TYR A 595 27.29 14.32 14.51
CA TYR A 595 28.28 14.50 13.45
C TYR A 595 28.47 13.26 12.56
N PHE A 596 28.50 13.50 11.25
CA PHE A 596 29.03 12.61 10.22
C PHE A 596 29.61 13.46 9.07
N PRO A 597 30.47 12.90 8.20
CA PRO A 597 31.29 13.67 7.24
C PRO A 597 30.50 14.66 6.36
N GLU A 598 29.30 14.29 5.94
CA GLU A 598 28.42 15.09 5.08
C GLU A 598 27.88 16.35 5.79
N LEU A 599 27.81 16.36 7.12
CA LEU A 599 27.39 17.53 7.92
C LEU A 599 28.55 18.48 8.25
N HIS A 600 29.79 18.15 7.89
CA HIS A 600 30.96 18.92 8.29
C HIS A 600 30.88 20.40 7.92
N MET A 601 30.56 20.71 6.66
CA MET A 601 30.44 22.10 6.20
C MET A 601 29.28 22.83 6.88
N VAL A 602 28.15 22.15 7.08
CA VAL A 602 26.97 22.74 7.74
C VAL A 602 27.28 23.10 9.18
N LEU A 603 27.89 22.18 9.93
CA LEU A 603 28.26 22.42 11.33
C LEU A 603 29.24 23.59 11.44
N LEU A 604 30.23 23.63 10.56
CA LEU A 604 31.23 24.68 10.53
C LEU A 604 30.61 26.04 10.19
N GLU A 605 29.76 26.11 9.15
CA GLU A 605 29.01 27.32 8.79
C GLU A 605 28.15 27.81 9.96
N CYS A 606 27.41 26.91 10.62
CA CYS A 606 26.58 27.26 11.77
C CYS A 606 27.41 27.85 12.93
N LEU A 607 28.54 27.22 13.26
CA LEU A 607 29.43 27.71 14.32
C LEU A 607 30.05 29.06 13.94
N MET A 608 30.49 29.23 12.70
CA MET A 608 31.04 30.50 12.23
C MET A 608 30.01 31.63 12.36
N GLU A 609 28.77 31.42 11.91
CA GLU A 609 27.72 32.43 12.02
C GLU A 609 27.40 32.81 13.46
N ILE A 610 27.28 31.82 14.37
CA ILE A 610 27.08 32.07 15.81
C ILE A 610 28.21 32.92 16.38
N ILE A 611 29.46 32.58 16.05
CA ILE A 611 30.65 33.29 16.51
C ILE A 611 30.71 34.72 15.94
N LEU A 612 30.40 34.89 14.65
CA LEU A 612 30.42 36.19 13.98
C LEU A 612 29.47 37.18 14.64
N VAL A 613 28.29 36.74 15.08
CA VAL A 613 27.33 37.60 15.79
C VAL A 613 27.92 38.16 17.10
N ALA A 614 28.63 37.33 17.88
CA ALA A 614 29.29 37.78 19.09
C ALA A 614 30.44 38.76 18.80
N ILE A 615 31.24 38.46 17.78
CA ILE A 615 32.36 39.33 17.34
C ILE A 615 31.84 40.70 16.88
N GLN A 616 30.83 40.72 16.01
CA GLN A 616 30.23 41.95 15.51
C GLN A 616 29.65 42.82 16.64
N HIS A 617 29.04 42.19 17.66
CA HIS A 617 28.53 42.94 18.81
C HIS A 617 29.65 43.58 19.64
N VAL A 618 30.74 42.85 19.90
CA VAL A 618 31.91 43.38 20.62
C VAL A 618 32.56 44.52 19.82
N ASP A 619 32.75 44.34 18.51
CA ASP A 619 33.35 45.34 17.64
C ASP A 619 32.48 46.60 17.52
N TYR A 620 31.16 46.45 17.35
CA TYR A 620 30.22 47.56 17.34
C TYR A 620 30.27 48.34 18.67
N SER A 621 30.25 47.62 19.79
CA SER A 621 30.33 48.23 21.12
C SER A 621 31.65 48.99 21.35
N LEU A 622 32.79 48.45 20.88
CA LEU A 622 34.08 49.12 20.95
C LEU A 622 34.16 50.41 20.12
N ARG A 623 33.42 50.47 19.00
CA ARG A 623 33.36 51.64 18.11
C ARG A 623 32.44 52.74 18.68
N CYS A 624 31.32 52.36 19.28
CA CYS A 624 30.32 53.29 19.79
C CYS A 624 30.64 53.85 21.18
N GLU A 625 31.38 53.10 22.01
CA GLU A 625 31.67 53.50 23.40
C GLU A 625 32.72 54.62 23.49
N GLN A 626 32.35 55.71 24.16
CA GLN A 626 33.22 56.88 24.36
C GLN A 626 33.92 56.86 25.73
N GLU A 627 33.41 56.13 26.70
CA GLU A 627 33.96 56.06 28.05
C GLU A 627 35.20 55.14 28.11
N SER A 628 36.35 55.69 28.54
CA SER A 628 37.64 54.97 28.52
C SER A 628 37.64 53.71 29.39
N GLU A 629 37.00 53.76 30.56
CA GLU A 629 36.91 52.63 31.49
C GLU A 629 36.06 51.48 30.94
N LYS A 630 34.89 51.79 30.35
CA LYS A 630 34.07 50.80 29.66
C LYS A 630 34.78 50.25 28.43
N LYS A 631 35.48 51.08 27.66
CA LYS A 631 36.27 50.63 26.53
C LYS A 631 37.39 49.67 26.94
N ALA A 632 38.04 49.89 28.08
CA ALA A 632 39.01 48.96 28.64
C ALA A 632 38.36 47.63 29.07
N PHE A 633 37.16 47.68 29.69
CA PHE A 633 36.39 46.50 30.05
C PHE A 633 35.93 45.69 28.82
N ILE A 634 35.45 46.35 27.77
CA ILE A 634 35.06 45.69 26.51
C ILE A 634 36.28 45.04 25.85
N ARG A 635 37.47 45.68 25.88
CA ARG A 635 38.72 45.05 25.40
C ARG A 635 39.11 43.80 26.19
N GLN A 636 38.88 43.78 27.50
CA GLN A 636 39.13 42.60 28.33
C GLN A 636 38.15 41.45 27.98
N ASN A 637 36.88 41.76 27.75
CA ASN A 637 35.87 40.80 27.29
C ASN A 637 36.18 40.28 25.88
N ALA A 638 36.64 41.15 24.98
CA ALA A 638 37.17 40.74 23.70
C ALA A 638 38.35 39.78 23.90
N SER A 639 39.36 40.13 24.72
CA SER A 639 40.49 39.25 25.09
C SER A 639 40.03 37.85 25.44
N PHE A 640 39.07 37.76 26.36
CA PHE A 640 38.49 36.50 26.76
C PHE A 640 37.83 35.73 25.60
N LEU A 641 37.01 36.38 24.77
CA LEU A 641 36.34 35.75 23.64
C LEU A 641 37.34 35.13 22.64
N TYR A 642 38.36 35.89 22.22
CA TYR A 642 39.29 35.43 21.17
C TYR A 642 40.40 34.49 21.66
N GLU A 643 40.88 34.69 22.89
CA GLU A 643 42.03 33.92 23.42
C GLU A 643 41.60 32.66 24.16
N ASN A 644 40.41 32.67 24.77
CA ASN A 644 39.90 31.50 25.51
C ASN A 644 38.76 30.83 24.75
N VAL A 645 37.66 31.54 24.48
CA VAL A 645 36.43 30.91 23.95
C VAL A 645 36.64 30.33 22.55
N LEU A 646 37.20 31.09 21.60
CA LEU A 646 37.44 30.59 20.24
C LEU A 646 38.46 29.45 20.19
N VAL A 647 39.50 29.52 21.03
CA VAL A 647 40.53 28.48 21.10
C VAL A 647 39.94 27.18 21.63
N VAL A 648 39.06 27.26 22.63
CA VAL A 648 38.37 26.10 23.19
C VAL A 648 37.36 25.51 22.21
N VAL A 649 36.59 26.34 21.50
CA VAL A 649 35.66 25.90 20.46
C VAL A 649 36.40 25.20 19.31
N GLU A 650 37.51 25.79 18.84
CA GLU A 650 38.37 25.20 17.82
C GLU A 650 38.90 23.84 18.29
N LYS A 651 39.53 23.79 19.46
CA LYS A 651 40.09 22.55 20.00
C LYS A 651 39.03 21.46 20.17
N ARG A 652 37.85 21.79 20.69
CA ARG A 652 36.76 20.82 20.86
C ARG A 652 36.16 20.36 19.53
N PHE A 653 36.08 21.24 18.54
CA PHE A 653 35.69 20.86 17.19
C PHE A 653 36.72 19.91 16.56
N GLU A 654 38.01 20.19 16.71
CA GLU A 654 39.10 19.34 16.21
C GLU A 654 39.12 17.96 16.89
N GLU A 655 38.92 17.92 18.22
CA GLU A 655 38.80 16.66 18.99
C GLU A 655 37.58 15.84 18.54
N GLY A 656 36.44 16.49 18.28
CA GLY A 656 35.20 15.81 17.89
C GLY A 656 35.17 15.33 16.44
N VAL A 657 35.80 16.07 15.53
CA VAL A 657 35.78 15.80 14.08
C VAL A 657 37.05 15.09 13.59
N GLY A 658 38.15 15.18 14.34
CA GLY A 658 39.45 14.62 13.98
C GLY A 658 40.18 15.36 12.84
N LYS A 659 39.68 16.54 12.42
CA LYS A 659 40.31 17.39 11.39
C LYS A 659 40.39 18.85 11.85
N PRO A 660 41.48 19.56 11.53
CA PRO A 660 41.62 20.98 11.84
C PRO A 660 40.65 21.85 11.02
N ALA A 661 39.94 22.75 11.70
CA ALA A 661 39.02 23.69 11.06
C ALA A 661 39.77 24.97 10.65
N LYS A 662 40.36 24.96 9.45
CA LYS A 662 41.10 26.12 8.91
C LYS A 662 40.28 27.42 8.90
N GLN A 663 38.98 27.33 8.65
CA GLN A 663 38.08 28.49 8.63
C GLN A 663 37.85 29.10 10.03
N LEU A 664 37.81 28.28 11.09
CA LEU A 664 37.76 28.78 12.48
C LEU A 664 39.11 29.42 12.88
N GLN A 665 40.23 28.86 12.41
CA GLN A 665 41.57 29.42 12.59
C GLN A 665 41.72 30.78 11.87
N GLU A 666 41.24 30.88 10.63
CA GLU A 666 41.20 32.12 9.85
C GLU A 666 40.32 33.18 10.52
N LEU A 667 39.16 32.79 11.07
CA LEU A 667 38.29 33.69 11.80
C LEU A 667 38.96 34.20 13.09
N ARG A 668 39.66 33.34 13.83
CA ARG A 668 40.47 33.74 14.99
C ARG A 668 41.60 34.71 14.61
N ASN A 669 42.29 34.45 13.50
CA ASN A 669 43.44 35.24 13.05
C ASN A 669 43.03 36.59 12.45
N SER A 670 41.98 36.63 11.63
CA SER A 670 41.41 37.86 11.06
C SER A 670 40.86 38.79 12.14
N SER A 671 40.22 38.23 13.15
CA SER A 671 39.65 39.03 14.24
C SER A 671 40.69 39.49 15.27
N ARG A 672 41.83 38.80 15.39
CA ARG A 672 43.00 39.31 16.12
C ARG A 672 43.63 40.54 15.47
N LEU A 673 43.53 40.68 14.15
CA LEU A 673 44.05 41.86 13.42
C LEU A 673 43.22 43.12 13.68
N VAL A 674 41.90 43.01 13.86
CA VAL A 674 41.00 44.13 14.22
C VAL A 674 41.40 44.75 15.57
N ARG A 675 41.99 43.97 16.48
CA ARG A 675 42.51 44.44 17.76
C ARG A 675 43.78 45.30 17.69
N VAL A 676 44.58 45.15 16.64
CA VAL A 676 45.91 45.79 16.54
C VAL A 676 45.83 47.18 15.91
N ASN A 677 44.68 47.60 15.39
CA ASN A 677 44.53 48.91 14.74
C ASN A 677 43.68 49.89 15.58
N PRO A 678 44.28 50.55 16.61
CA PRO A 678 43.56 51.50 17.47
C PRO A 678 43.16 52.82 16.77
N GLU A 679 43.55 53.06 15.51
CA GLU A 679 43.26 54.31 14.77
C GLU A 679 42.45 54.15 13.48
N SER A 680 42.01 52.94 13.11
CA SER A 680 41.16 52.80 11.91
C SER A 680 39.70 53.12 12.22
N THR A 681 39.33 54.40 12.06
CA THR A 681 37.94 54.84 11.94
C THR A 681 37.35 54.56 10.55
N THR A 682 38.05 53.84 9.69
CA THR A 682 37.59 53.51 8.33
C THR A 682 37.85 52.05 7.99
N SER A 683 36.86 51.20 8.26
CA SER A 683 36.49 50.16 7.30
C SER A 683 34.99 49.97 7.32
N VAL A 684 34.36 50.65 6.36
CA VAL A 684 33.12 50.23 5.73
C VAL A 684 33.53 49.27 4.62
N VAL A 685 33.23 47.99 4.77
CA VAL A 685 32.62 47.10 3.76
C VAL A 685 31.99 45.95 4.54
#